data_AF-A0A2T2VLU0-F1
#
_entry.id   AF-A0A2T2VLU0-F1
#
_cell.length_a   1.000
_cell.length_b   1.000
_cell.length_c   1.000
_cell.angle_alpha   90.00
_cell.angle_beta   90.00
_cell.angle_gamma   90.00
#
_symmetry.space_group_name_H-M   'P 1'
#
loop_
_entity.id
_entity.type
_entity.pdbx_description
1 polymer ?
#
loop_
_entity_poly.entity_id
_entity_poly.type
_entity_poly.pdbx_seq_one_letter_code
_entity_poly.pdbx_strand_id
1 'polypeptide(L)'
;LLATYNTFQYKAVVRELGKVFGLPKHEIDKLSQGEFNGGNLDHLAHLVLRYSTYIQGFPSHLSIHAGGILIADQSIHYRTATFIPPKGFPTTQFDMVVAEDIGLHKFDILSQRGLSKIQDALALVRLNNGTRNLFDIRDLQRFKEDEKVKELLRNGKTIGCFYVESPAMRMLLTKLRVDTYLGLVAASSIIRPGVSNSGMMREYILRFTDPSKRNDAHPVMLEIMPDTFGVMVYQEDVIKVAHYFAGLTLGEADVLRRGMSGKFRSRDEFKRVENQYFENCKERGYTDELAREIWRQIESFAGYAFAKGHSASYAVESYQSLYLKAHYPLEYMVATINNFGGFYKTEFYVHEARKNGGLIEEPCVQQGDYPTVIVNKKIYLGFVLLYGLDQNVGMQIAKERQDGGLFKDLADFITRVPAGIEQVSLLIRIGAFRFTGIAKQTLLWEAHHMLKGRTAKDFVTMVPSLFKGTAQQTHDYKVPLLMQSKQEEAFDQIELLGFPLCNPFELADEPLINGTTAKELSSKLGHFIIAYGYLVTVKNTKTAKGERMNFATFLDQNGDYLDSVHFPIIAQQFPFQGKGLYKLQGRVAEEFGFFSVEASALYKVAMIPDPRYEDTMAHPKDNYSKTRRTRKKGNPSGK
;
A
#
# COMPACT_ATOMS: atom_id res chain seq x y z
N LEU A 1 19.08 -20.20 10.65
CA LEU A 1 18.73 -18.80 10.34
C LEU A 1 19.55 -17.87 11.22
N LEU A 2 19.77 -16.65 10.76
CA LEU A 2 20.50 -15.63 11.50
C LEU A 2 19.56 -14.89 12.48
N ALA A 3 20.02 -14.61 13.70
CA ALA A 3 19.26 -13.78 14.63
C ALA A 3 19.39 -12.28 14.32
N THR A 4 18.51 -11.50 14.91
CA THR A 4 18.58 -10.05 14.96
C THR A 4 18.27 -9.60 16.38
N TYR A 5 19.12 -8.71 16.89
CA TYR A 5 18.94 -8.14 18.22
C TYR A 5 17.95 -6.97 18.15
N ASN A 6 16.73 -7.18 18.65
CA ASN A 6 15.78 -6.10 18.79
C ASN A 6 16.09 -5.33 20.08
N THR A 7 16.23 -4.02 19.95
CA THR A 7 16.45 -3.12 21.09
C THR A 7 15.23 -2.25 21.33
N PHE A 8 15.11 -1.79 22.57
CA PHE A 8 14.09 -0.87 23.02
C PHE A 8 14.25 0.51 22.37
N GLN A 9 13.44 0.78 21.34
CA GLN A 9 13.36 2.10 20.69
C GLN A 9 12.46 3.04 21.50
N TYR A 10 12.68 4.36 21.40
CA TYR A 10 11.94 5.38 22.15
C TYR A 10 10.43 5.11 22.26
N LYS A 11 9.75 4.94 21.11
CA LYS A 11 8.29 4.72 21.09
C LYS A 11 7.84 3.44 21.80
N ALA A 12 8.66 2.40 21.74
CA ALA A 12 8.36 1.12 22.39
C ALA A 12 8.50 1.26 23.91
N VAL A 13 9.59 1.87 24.38
CA VAL A 13 9.82 2.07 25.82
C VAL A 13 8.75 2.94 26.45
N VAL A 14 8.42 4.07 25.82
CA VAL A 14 7.37 4.99 26.29
C VAL A 14 6.03 4.27 26.38
N ARG A 15 5.72 3.39 25.42
CA ARG A 15 4.49 2.60 25.44
C ARG A 15 4.46 1.57 26.56
N GLU A 16 5.51 0.79 26.72
CA GLU A 16 5.55 -0.25 27.76
C GLU A 16 5.57 0.37 29.16
N LEU A 17 6.40 1.40 29.38
CA LEU A 17 6.39 2.13 30.64
C LEU A 17 5.04 2.84 30.87
N GLY A 18 4.46 3.45 29.84
CA GLY A 18 3.13 4.06 29.94
C GLY A 18 2.07 3.08 30.45
N LYS A 19 2.07 1.83 29.97
CA LYS A 19 1.18 0.77 30.48
C LYS A 19 1.49 0.41 31.93
N VAL A 20 2.77 0.28 32.28
CA VAL A 20 3.22 -0.06 33.64
C VAL A 20 2.81 1.02 34.66
N PHE A 21 2.96 2.29 34.29
CA PHE A 21 2.54 3.43 35.10
C PHE A 21 1.02 3.69 35.05
N GLY A 22 0.27 2.94 34.23
CA GLY A 22 -1.19 3.01 34.16
C GLY A 22 -1.76 4.18 33.36
N LEU A 23 -0.98 4.76 32.44
CA LEU A 23 -1.46 5.88 31.61
C LEU A 23 -2.57 5.42 30.66
N PRO A 24 -3.61 6.25 30.43
CA PRO A 24 -4.60 6.02 29.39
C PRO A 24 -3.96 5.92 28.00
N LYS A 25 -4.53 5.08 27.13
CA LYS A 25 -4.01 4.84 25.76
C LYS A 25 -3.75 6.14 24.98
N HIS A 26 -4.65 7.12 25.07
CA HIS A 26 -4.53 8.37 24.34
C HIS A 26 -3.35 9.24 24.80
N GLU A 27 -2.97 9.17 26.08
CA GLU A 27 -1.78 9.86 26.60
C GLU A 27 -0.49 9.14 26.20
N ILE A 28 -0.49 7.80 26.29
CA ILE A 28 0.61 6.98 25.81
C ILE A 28 0.89 7.29 24.32
N ASP A 29 -0.16 7.37 23.51
CA ASP A 29 -0.01 7.65 22.09
C ASP A 29 0.56 9.06 21.84
N LYS A 30 0.12 10.09 22.58
CA LYS A 30 0.70 11.45 22.52
C LYS A 30 2.19 11.46 22.89
N LEU A 31 2.55 10.85 24.03
CA LEU A 31 3.93 10.76 24.50
C LEU A 31 4.81 10.03 23.49
N SER A 32 4.35 8.89 22.96
CA SER A 32 5.12 8.10 21.98
C SER A 32 5.34 8.84 20.65
N GLN A 33 4.50 9.83 20.33
CA GLN A 33 4.63 10.65 19.12
C GLN A 33 5.51 11.88 19.34
N GLY A 34 5.90 12.19 20.58
CA GLY A 34 6.64 13.40 20.92
C GLY A 34 5.77 14.65 20.93
N GLU A 35 4.44 14.50 20.95
CA GLU A 35 3.47 15.59 20.88
C GLU A 35 3.11 16.09 22.28
N PHE A 36 4.09 16.62 23.01
CA PHE A 36 3.89 17.17 24.36
C PHE A 36 4.61 18.51 24.55
N ASN A 37 3.93 19.44 25.22
CA ASN A 37 4.52 20.69 25.68
C ASN A 37 5.10 20.46 27.09
N GLY A 38 6.40 20.69 27.28
CA GLY A 38 7.13 20.33 28.50
C GLY A 38 6.61 20.93 29.81
N GLY A 39 5.69 21.90 29.78
CA GLY A 39 5.07 22.50 30.97
C GLY A 39 3.74 21.91 31.42
N ASN A 40 3.11 21.01 30.65
CA ASN A 40 1.76 20.46 30.90
C ASN A 40 1.74 18.94 31.09
N LEU A 41 2.88 18.32 31.38
CA LEU A 41 2.92 16.88 31.63
C LEU A 41 2.62 16.60 33.10
N ASP A 42 1.81 15.58 33.36
CA ASP A 42 1.59 15.10 34.71
C ASP A 42 2.84 14.40 35.26
N HIS A 43 2.84 14.14 36.57
CA HIS A 43 3.98 13.51 37.23
C HIS A 43 4.33 12.13 36.62
N LEU A 44 3.33 11.34 36.25
CA LEU A 44 3.52 10.00 35.70
C LEU A 44 4.14 10.04 34.31
N ALA A 45 3.69 10.93 33.43
CA ALA A 45 4.29 11.14 32.12
C ALA A 45 5.75 11.58 32.22
N HIS A 46 6.08 12.43 33.19
CA HIS A 46 7.47 12.81 33.46
C HIS A 46 8.33 11.60 33.88
N LEU A 47 7.81 10.73 34.76
CA LEU A 47 8.51 9.51 35.14
C LEU A 47 8.67 8.56 33.94
N VAL A 48 7.63 8.38 33.13
CA VAL A 48 7.69 7.57 31.90
C VAL A 48 8.81 8.06 30.99
N LEU A 49 8.88 9.37 30.71
CA LEU A 49 9.92 9.92 29.84
C LEU A 49 11.32 9.79 30.44
N ARG A 50 11.48 10.06 31.75
CA ARG A 50 12.76 9.93 32.45
C ARG A 50 13.26 8.49 32.46
N TYR A 51 12.43 7.53 32.82
CA TYR A 51 12.85 6.12 32.83
C TYR A 51 13.03 5.57 31.42
N SER A 52 12.32 6.14 30.44
CA SER A 52 12.51 5.76 29.04
C SER A 52 13.92 6.01 28.56
N THR A 53 14.58 7.09 28.98
CA THR A 53 15.96 7.39 28.56
C THR A 53 16.98 6.40 29.12
N TYR A 54 16.69 5.74 30.25
CA TYR A 54 17.60 4.75 30.83
C TYR A 54 17.47 3.37 30.18
N ILE A 55 16.30 3.04 29.63
CA ILE A 55 16.02 1.73 29.01
C ILE A 55 16.26 1.77 27.50
N GLN A 56 16.18 2.95 26.87
CA GLN A 56 16.37 3.08 25.43
C GLN A 56 17.72 2.47 25.00
N GLY A 57 17.66 1.57 24.01
CA GLY A 57 18.83 0.85 23.50
C GLY A 57 19.09 -0.50 24.19
N PHE A 58 18.44 -0.82 25.30
CA PHE A 58 18.58 -2.14 25.92
C PHE A 58 18.06 -3.25 25.01
N PRO A 59 18.67 -4.45 25.04
CA PRO A 59 18.13 -5.62 24.35
C PRO A 59 16.71 -5.95 24.83
N SER A 60 15.80 -6.22 23.90
CA SER A 60 14.43 -6.62 24.18
C SER A 60 14.27 -8.13 24.02
N HIS A 61 14.52 -8.66 22.83
CA HIS A 61 14.42 -10.08 22.52
C HIS A 61 15.19 -10.42 21.24
N LEU A 62 15.47 -11.70 21.04
CA LEU A 62 16.00 -12.22 19.78
C LEU A 62 14.86 -12.38 18.77
N SER A 63 15.07 -11.88 17.57
CA SER A 63 14.20 -12.13 16.42
C SER A 63 14.98 -12.81 15.29
N ILE A 64 14.27 -13.17 14.23
CA ILE A 64 14.85 -13.81 13.05
C ILE A 64 15.15 -12.73 12.02
N HIS A 65 16.36 -12.71 11.46
CA HIS A 65 16.70 -11.83 10.34
C HIS A 65 15.82 -12.16 9.13
N ALA A 66 15.19 -11.15 8.53
CA ALA A 66 14.13 -11.32 7.53
C ALA A 66 14.55 -12.11 6.27
N GLY A 67 15.85 -12.15 5.94
CA GLY A 67 16.40 -12.99 4.86
C GLY A 67 17.68 -13.73 5.21
N GLY A 68 18.15 -13.66 6.46
CA GLY A 68 19.52 -14.00 6.80
C GLY A 68 19.71 -15.50 6.97
N ILE A 69 20.41 -16.11 6.02
CA ILE A 69 20.76 -17.53 6.04
C ILE A 69 22.27 -17.66 6.13
N LEU A 70 22.73 -18.54 7.01
CA LEU A 70 24.13 -18.86 7.18
C LEU A 70 24.39 -20.22 6.57
N ILE A 71 25.46 -20.30 5.78
CA ILE A 71 25.99 -21.57 5.28
C ILE A 71 27.36 -21.75 5.94
N ALA A 72 27.44 -22.73 6.82
CA ALA A 72 28.67 -23.10 7.53
C ALA A 72 29.28 -24.36 6.89
N ASP A 73 30.60 -24.47 6.97
CA ASP A 73 31.38 -25.64 6.55
C ASP A 73 31.21 -26.84 7.49
N GLN A 74 30.91 -26.57 8.76
CA GLN A 74 30.60 -27.56 9.79
C GLN A 74 29.21 -27.30 10.38
N SER A 75 28.76 -28.21 11.25
CA SER A 75 27.54 -27.98 12.03
C SER A 75 27.62 -26.64 12.77
N ILE A 76 26.55 -25.84 12.70
CA ILE A 76 26.50 -24.51 13.32
C ILE A 76 26.76 -24.57 14.84
N HIS A 77 26.51 -25.72 15.45
CA HIS A 77 26.72 -26.00 16.88
C HIS A 77 28.18 -25.98 17.33
N TYR A 78 29.14 -26.03 16.40
CA TYR A 78 30.56 -25.79 16.71
C TYR A 78 30.83 -24.31 17.02
N ARG A 79 29.96 -23.40 16.55
CA ARG A 79 30.13 -21.95 16.67
C ARG A 79 29.12 -21.33 17.63
N THR A 80 27.89 -21.85 17.72
CA THR A 80 26.86 -21.30 18.60
C THR A 80 25.74 -22.29 18.91
N ALA A 81 25.09 -22.11 20.06
CA ALA A 81 23.79 -22.74 20.32
C ALA A 81 22.70 -22.12 19.43
N THR A 82 21.61 -22.85 19.20
CA THR A 82 20.45 -22.34 18.44
C THR A 82 19.18 -22.41 19.27
N PHE A 83 18.22 -21.54 18.98
CA PHE A 83 16.85 -21.65 19.48
C PHE A 83 15.86 -21.93 18.33
N ILE A 84 14.68 -22.46 18.66
CA ILE A 84 13.63 -22.78 17.69
C ILE A 84 12.47 -21.80 17.89
N PRO A 85 12.29 -20.81 16.99
CA PRO A 85 11.14 -19.93 16.99
C PRO A 85 9.87 -20.68 16.52
N PRO A 86 8.65 -20.11 16.68
CA PRO A 86 7.39 -20.75 16.27
C PRO A 86 7.32 -21.20 14.81
N LYS A 87 8.13 -20.60 13.92
CA LYS A 87 8.26 -21.02 12.52
C LYS A 87 9.03 -22.35 12.33
N GLY A 88 9.64 -22.91 13.38
CA GLY A 88 10.27 -24.23 13.36
C GLY A 88 11.70 -24.30 12.83
N PHE A 89 12.36 -23.18 12.55
CA PHE A 89 13.71 -23.17 11.97
C PHE A 89 14.81 -22.82 13.01
N PRO A 90 15.85 -23.66 13.19
CA PRO A 90 16.97 -23.36 14.08
C PRO A 90 17.59 -22.00 13.77
N THR A 91 17.72 -21.15 14.79
CA THR A 91 18.20 -19.77 14.66
C THR A 91 19.41 -19.54 15.58
N THR A 92 20.48 -18.92 15.07
CA THR A 92 21.69 -18.60 15.84
C THR A 92 21.39 -17.64 16.98
N GLN A 93 22.26 -17.58 17.99
CA GLN A 93 22.13 -16.55 19.04
C GLN A 93 22.83 -15.24 18.70
N PHE A 94 23.60 -15.19 17.61
CA PHE A 94 24.31 -14.00 17.17
C PHE A 94 23.70 -13.34 15.94
N ASP A 95 23.99 -12.04 15.78
CA ASP A 95 23.55 -11.20 14.67
C ASP A 95 24.52 -11.22 13.48
N MET A 96 24.20 -10.42 12.46
CA MET A 96 24.97 -10.35 11.22
C MET A 96 26.43 -9.95 11.42
N VAL A 97 26.70 -8.99 12.31
CA VAL A 97 28.04 -8.43 12.48
C VAL A 97 28.95 -9.50 13.06
N VAL A 98 28.49 -10.16 14.13
CA VAL A 98 29.23 -11.27 14.73
C VAL A 98 29.40 -12.43 13.76
N ALA A 99 28.39 -12.73 12.93
CA ALA A 99 28.50 -13.78 11.93
C ALA A 99 29.63 -13.52 10.93
N GLU A 100 29.78 -12.26 10.48
CA GLU A 100 30.84 -11.84 9.57
C GLU A 100 32.22 -11.88 10.25
N ASP A 101 32.31 -11.40 11.50
CA ASP A 101 33.55 -11.40 12.29
C ASP A 101 34.12 -12.80 12.53
N ILE A 102 33.24 -13.82 12.69
CA ILE A 102 33.65 -15.23 12.84
C ILE A 102 33.80 -15.96 11.49
N GLY A 103 33.76 -15.23 10.38
CA GLY A 103 33.99 -15.77 9.05
C GLY A 103 32.88 -16.69 8.53
N LEU A 104 31.62 -16.47 8.91
CA LEU A 104 30.49 -17.15 8.29
C LEU A 104 29.98 -16.38 7.07
N HIS A 105 29.72 -17.11 5.99
CA HIS A 105 29.07 -16.55 4.82
C HIS A 105 27.58 -16.39 5.06
N LYS A 106 27.11 -15.14 4.94
CA LYS A 106 25.70 -14.78 4.98
C LYS A 106 25.13 -14.67 3.57
N PHE A 107 23.96 -15.26 3.37
CA PHE A 107 23.13 -15.10 2.19
C PHE A 107 21.81 -14.46 2.58
N ASP A 108 21.38 -13.43 1.86
CA ASP A 108 20.06 -12.83 2.02
C ASP A 108 19.08 -13.44 1.01
N ILE A 109 18.23 -14.35 1.48
CA ILE A 109 17.10 -14.89 0.71
C ILE A 109 15.86 -14.10 1.09
N LEU A 110 15.54 -13.10 0.27
CA LEU A 110 14.43 -12.18 0.51
C LEU A 110 13.15 -12.70 -0.14
N SER A 111 12.05 -12.65 0.61
CA SER A 111 10.71 -12.74 0.02
C SER A 111 10.32 -11.37 -0.51
N GLN A 112 10.14 -11.28 -1.83
CA GLN A 112 9.74 -10.06 -2.51
C GLN A 112 8.39 -10.33 -3.19
N ARG A 113 7.37 -9.55 -2.83
CA ARG A 113 5.98 -9.81 -3.25
C ARG A 113 5.76 -9.58 -4.74
N GLY A 114 6.55 -8.75 -5.40
CA GLY A 114 6.36 -8.47 -6.82
C GLY A 114 6.65 -9.68 -7.72
N LEU A 115 7.61 -10.53 -7.35
CA LEU A 115 7.86 -11.82 -7.99
C LEU A 115 6.67 -12.77 -7.80
N SER A 116 6.08 -12.82 -6.60
CA SER A 116 4.85 -13.60 -6.36
C SER A 116 3.68 -13.09 -7.20
N LYS A 117 3.50 -11.76 -7.32
CA LYS A 117 2.48 -11.17 -8.22
C LYS A 117 2.68 -11.60 -9.67
N ILE A 118 3.93 -11.58 -10.15
CA ILE A 118 4.25 -12.00 -11.52
C ILE A 118 3.91 -13.48 -11.72
N GLN A 119 4.32 -14.34 -10.79
CA GLN A 119 4.04 -15.77 -10.85
C GLN A 119 2.53 -16.07 -10.84
N ASP A 120 1.79 -15.46 -9.93
CA ASP A 120 0.34 -15.63 -9.81
C ASP A 120 -0.40 -15.08 -11.04
N ALA A 121 0.04 -13.93 -11.57
CA ALA A 121 -0.52 -13.36 -12.79
C ALA A 121 -0.34 -14.31 -13.98
N LEU A 122 0.83 -14.92 -14.13
CA LEU A 122 1.07 -15.92 -15.17
C LEU A 122 0.17 -17.16 -15.00
N ALA A 123 -0.07 -17.61 -13.77
CA ALA A 123 -1.00 -18.70 -13.49
C ALA A 123 -2.45 -18.33 -13.87
N LEU A 124 -2.89 -17.13 -13.50
CA LEU A 124 -4.22 -16.62 -13.84
C LEU A 124 -4.40 -16.43 -15.34
N VAL A 125 -3.40 -15.91 -16.05
CA VAL A 125 -3.41 -15.78 -17.52
C VAL A 125 -3.59 -17.14 -18.19
N ARG A 126 -2.89 -18.18 -17.71
CA ARG A 126 -3.03 -19.55 -18.20
C ARG A 126 -4.43 -20.09 -17.99
N LEU A 127 -5.02 -19.84 -16.83
CA LEU A 127 -6.36 -20.30 -16.47
C LEU A 127 -7.45 -19.59 -17.28
N ASN A 128 -7.34 -18.26 -17.44
CA ASN A 128 -8.40 -17.43 -18.04
C ASN A 128 -8.35 -17.43 -19.58
N ASN A 129 -7.14 -17.44 -20.17
CA ASN A 129 -6.94 -17.29 -21.63
C ASN A 129 -6.45 -18.58 -22.33
N GLY A 130 -6.23 -19.65 -21.56
CA GLY A 130 -5.67 -20.91 -22.06
C GLY A 130 -4.16 -20.85 -22.33
N THR A 131 -3.60 -21.96 -22.81
CA THR A 131 -2.14 -22.13 -23.01
C THR A 131 -1.60 -21.66 -24.36
N ARG A 132 -2.48 -21.24 -25.30
CA ARG A 132 -2.11 -21.05 -26.71
C ARG A 132 -1.21 -19.84 -27.00
N ASN A 133 -1.11 -18.86 -26.09
CA ASN A 133 -0.36 -17.61 -26.31
C ASN A 133 0.52 -17.20 -25.10
N LEU A 134 1.26 -18.15 -24.53
CA LEU A 134 2.17 -17.82 -23.42
C LEU A 134 3.45 -17.17 -23.95
N PHE A 135 3.75 -16.00 -23.40
CA PHE A 135 5.01 -15.28 -23.63
C PHE A 135 6.03 -15.64 -22.54
N ASP A 136 7.32 -15.50 -22.84
CA ASP A 136 8.35 -15.61 -21.81
C ASP A 136 8.44 -14.30 -21.03
N ILE A 137 8.17 -14.37 -19.72
CA ILE A 137 8.29 -13.22 -18.80
C ILE A 137 9.73 -12.72 -18.67
N ARG A 138 10.74 -13.48 -19.15
CA ARG A 138 12.15 -13.09 -19.14
C ARG A 138 12.58 -12.32 -20.40
N ASP A 139 11.72 -12.20 -21.41
CA ASP A 139 12.01 -11.48 -22.66
C ASP A 139 11.93 -9.96 -22.48
N LEU A 140 12.90 -9.41 -21.75
CA LEU A 140 12.96 -7.99 -21.44
C LEU A 140 13.14 -7.11 -22.69
N GLN A 141 13.81 -7.59 -23.73
CA GLN A 141 14.04 -6.79 -24.94
C GLN A 141 12.72 -6.48 -25.63
N ARG A 142 11.84 -7.47 -25.75
CA ARG A 142 10.50 -7.27 -26.26
C ARG A 142 9.70 -6.26 -25.42
N PHE A 143 9.79 -6.33 -24.09
CA PHE A 143 9.01 -5.44 -23.22
C PHE A 143 9.49 -3.99 -23.29
N LYS A 144 10.78 -3.77 -23.55
CA LYS A 144 11.36 -2.43 -23.75
C LYS A 144 10.83 -1.75 -25.01
N GLU A 145 10.52 -2.51 -26.05
CA GLU A 145 10.00 -1.97 -27.31
C GLU A 145 8.47 -1.90 -27.38
N ASP A 146 7.77 -2.50 -26.43
CA ASP A 146 6.32 -2.57 -26.41
C ASP A 146 5.68 -1.19 -26.18
N GLU A 147 4.89 -0.72 -27.16
CA GLU A 147 4.30 0.61 -27.13
C GLU A 147 3.29 0.81 -25.99
N LYS A 148 2.56 -0.24 -25.59
CA LYS A 148 1.63 -0.14 -24.46
C LYS A 148 2.40 0.01 -23.14
N VAL A 149 3.52 -0.69 -23.00
CA VAL A 149 4.42 -0.53 -21.84
C VAL A 149 4.99 0.89 -21.80
N LYS A 150 5.47 1.40 -22.94
CA LYS A 150 5.93 2.80 -23.08
C LYS A 150 4.83 3.79 -22.72
N GLU A 151 3.58 3.57 -23.17
CA GLU A 151 2.45 4.45 -22.84
C GLU A 151 2.15 4.47 -21.33
N LEU A 152 2.18 3.32 -20.67
CA LEU A 152 1.98 3.26 -19.22
C LEU A 152 3.07 4.03 -18.45
N LEU A 153 4.33 3.91 -18.88
CA LEU A 153 5.46 4.65 -18.31
C LEU A 153 5.35 6.16 -18.55
N ARG A 154 5.13 6.59 -19.80
CA ARG A 154 5.04 8.01 -20.20
C ARG A 154 3.98 8.77 -19.41
N ASN A 155 2.90 8.08 -19.03
CA ASN A 155 1.76 8.66 -18.33
C ASN A 155 1.72 8.33 -16.83
N GLY A 156 2.75 7.67 -16.27
CA GLY A 156 2.78 7.30 -14.85
C GLY A 156 1.62 6.39 -14.41
N LYS A 157 1.09 5.56 -15.32
CA LYS A 157 -0.03 4.62 -15.09
C LYS A 157 0.46 3.31 -14.46
N THR A 158 1.26 3.41 -13.40
CA THR A 158 2.07 2.32 -12.85
C THR A 158 1.52 1.69 -11.57
N ILE A 159 0.24 1.96 -11.20
CA ILE A 159 -0.42 1.31 -10.04
C ILE A 159 -0.27 -0.21 -10.10
N GLY A 160 0.18 -0.82 -9.01
CA GLY A 160 0.42 -2.26 -8.89
C GLY A 160 1.80 -2.71 -9.39
N CYS A 161 2.47 -1.90 -10.23
CA CYS A 161 3.78 -2.23 -10.77
C CYS A 161 4.89 -2.00 -9.73
N PHE A 162 5.71 -3.03 -9.53
CA PHE A 162 6.79 -2.98 -8.54
C PHE A 162 7.74 -1.80 -8.79
N TYR A 163 8.22 -1.21 -7.69
CA TYR A 163 9.22 -0.15 -7.65
C TYR A 163 8.74 1.24 -8.13
N VAL A 164 7.70 1.29 -8.96
CA VAL A 164 7.35 2.52 -9.72
C VAL A 164 5.94 3.06 -9.47
N GLU A 165 5.21 2.54 -8.48
CA GLU A 165 3.80 2.89 -8.24
C GLU A 165 3.56 4.06 -7.28
N SER A 166 4.55 4.53 -6.51
CA SER A 166 4.34 5.60 -5.52
C SER A 166 3.91 6.93 -6.19
N PRO A 167 3.12 7.81 -5.52
CA PRO A 167 2.69 9.08 -6.11
C PRO A 167 3.84 9.94 -6.63
N ALA A 168 4.92 10.03 -5.86
CA ALA A 168 6.10 10.82 -6.22
C ALA A 168 6.81 10.24 -7.46
N MET A 169 6.91 8.91 -7.56
CA MET A 169 7.47 8.27 -8.75
C MET A 169 6.57 8.48 -9.97
N ARG A 170 5.26 8.26 -9.82
CA ARG A 170 4.28 8.45 -10.90
C ARG A 170 4.34 9.86 -11.47
N MET A 171 4.36 10.86 -10.59
CA MET A 171 4.57 12.26 -10.95
C MET A 171 5.88 12.43 -11.73
N LEU A 172 7.01 11.91 -11.22
CA LEU A 172 8.31 12.05 -11.89
C LEU A 172 8.32 11.40 -13.29
N LEU A 173 7.73 10.20 -13.42
CA LEU A 173 7.63 9.50 -14.71
C LEU A 173 6.81 10.31 -15.72
N THR A 174 5.69 10.90 -15.29
CA THR A 174 4.87 11.78 -16.13
C THR A 174 5.62 13.06 -16.54
N LYS A 175 6.34 13.69 -15.61
CA LYS A 175 7.14 14.90 -15.88
C LYS A 175 8.25 14.64 -16.90
N LEU A 176 8.93 13.50 -16.75
CA LEU A 176 9.99 13.07 -17.66
C LEU A 176 9.44 12.53 -18.98
N ARG A 177 8.17 12.06 -19.01
CA ARG A 177 7.61 11.25 -20.10
C ARG A 177 8.52 10.08 -20.46
N VAL A 178 8.98 9.34 -19.44
CA VAL A 178 9.90 8.21 -19.63
C VAL A 178 9.28 7.15 -20.53
N ASP A 179 10.02 6.71 -21.53
CA ASP A 179 9.67 5.59 -22.43
C ASP A 179 10.83 4.61 -22.65
N THR A 180 11.98 4.83 -22.00
CA THR A 180 13.16 3.97 -22.11
C THR A 180 13.51 3.28 -20.80
N TYR A 181 14.23 2.15 -20.91
CA TYR A 181 14.72 1.42 -19.75
C TYR A 181 15.69 2.26 -18.91
N LEU A 182 16.68 2.91 -19.54
CA LEU A 182 17.65 3.75 -18.82
C LEU A 182 16.98 4.97 -18.17
N GLY A 183 15.96 5.54 -18.82
CA GLY A 183 15.14 6.60 -18.22
C GLY A 183 14.46 6.16 -16.93
N LEU A 184 13.97 4.92 -16.85
CA LEU A 184 13.37 4.35 -15.63
C LEU A 184 14.41 4.13 -14.52
N VAL A 185 15.60 3.62 -14.88
CA VAL A 185 16.72 3.42 -13.95
C VAL A 185 17.16 4.76 -13.35
N ALA A 186 17.24 5.81 -14.17
CA ALA A 186 17.57 7.15 -13.71
C ALA A 186 16.45 7.74 -12.83
N ALA A 187 15.18 7.70 -13.29
CA ALA A 187 14.05 8.25 -12.55
C ALA A 187 13.94 7.66 -11.12
N SER A 188 14.10 6.35 -11.00
CA SER A 188 14.05 5.67 -9.70
C SER A 188 15.22 5.99 -8.76
N SER A 189 16.35 6.39 -9.33
CA SER A 189 17.53 6.80 -8.56
C SER A 189 17.41 8.26 -8.09
N ILE A 190 16.73 9.11 -8.87
CA ILE A 190 16.60 10.57 -8.63
C ILE A 190 15.50 10.93 -7.64
N ILE A 191 14.41 10.15 -7.52
CA ILE A 191 13.22 10.48 -6.70
C ILE A 191 13.44 10.46 -5.17
N ARG A 192 14.68 10.66 -4.72
CA ARG A 192 15.14 10.60 -3.33
C ARG A 192 15.17 12.00 -2.70
N PRO A 193 14.95 12.12 -1.37
CA PRO A 193 14.87 13.41 -0.70
C PRO A 193 16.06 14.36 -0.94
N GLY A 194 17.31 13.88 -0.88
CA GLY A 194 18.47 14.76 -1.05
C GLY A 194 18.77 15.22 -2.47
N VAL A 195 18.43 14.40 -3.48
CA VAL A 195 18.55 14.79 -4.89
C VAL A 195 17.48 15.82 -5.27
N SER A 196 16.32 15.75 -4.62
CA SER A 196 15.24 16.73 -4.80
C SER A 196 15.59 18.11 -4.20
N ASN A 197 16.28 18.15 -3.06
CA ASN A 197 16.62 19.39 -2.35
C ASN A 197 17.77 20.18 -2.99
N SER A 198 18.64 19.53 -3.75
CA SER A 198 19.84 20.13 -4.38
C SER A 198 19.56 20.76 -5.75
N GLY A 199 18.32 20.72 -6.24
CA GLY A 199 17.97 21.18 -7.59
C GLY A 199 18.38 20.22 -8.72
N MET A 200 19.19 19.19 -8.44
CA MET A 200 19.64 18.21 -9.42
C MET A 200 18.49 17.45 -10.10
N MET A 201 17.42 17.13 -9.37
CA MET A 201 16.22 16.53 -9.97
C MET A 201 15.59 17.44 -11.02
N ARG A 202 15.51 18.75 -10.76
CA ARG A 202 14.96 19.73 -11.69
C ARG A 202 15.82 19.87 -12.94
N GLU A 203 17.14 19.97 -12.77
CA GLU A 203 18.10 20.02 -13.87
C GLU A 203 18.02 18.77 -14.75
N TYR A 204 17.91 17.59 -14.14
CA TYR A 204 17.73 16.35 -14.90
C TYR A 204 16.42 16.37 -15.69
N ILE A 205 15.30 16.79 -15.10
CA ILE A 205 14.03 16.89 -15.83
C ILE A 205 14.15 17.85 -17.03
N LEU A 206 14.75 19.03 -16.83
CA LEU A 206 14.97 20.01 -17.89
C LEU A 206 15.79 19.43 -19.04
N ARG A 207 16.95 18.81 -18.76
CA ARG A 207 17.85 18.25 -19.79
C ARG A 207 17.31 16.99 -20.44
N PHE A 208 16.49 16.23 -19.72
CA PHE A 208 15.80 15.06 -20.26
C PHE A 208 14.75 15.47 -21.29
N THR A 209 13.90 16.45 -20.91
CA THR A 209 12.74 16.90 -21.70
C THR A 209 13.09 17.87 -22.82
N ASP A 210 14.13 18.69 -22.64
CA ASP A 210 14.62 19.66 -23.61
C ASP A 210 16.10 19.37 -23.97
N PRO A 211 16.37 18.78 -25.15
CA PRO A 211 17.72 18.53 -25.61
C PRO A 211 18.61 19.77 -25.71
N SER A 212 18.04 20.96 -25.93
CA SER A 212 18.83 22.20 -26.04
C SER A 212 19.51 22.57 -24.72
N LYS A 213 18.89 22.22 -23.59
CA LYS A 213 19.40 22.43 -22.23
C LYS A 213 20.58 21.54 -21.86
N ARG A 214 20.90 20.53 -22.67
CA ARG A 214 22.08 19.66 -22.42
C ARG A 214 23.39 20.41 -22.61
N ASN A 215 23.39 21.48 -23.40
CA ASN A 215 24.55 22.35 -23.60
C ASN A 215 24.88 23.18 -22.35
N ASP A 216 23.93 23.32 -21.41
CA ASP A 216 24.15 24.00 -20.13
C ASP A 216 24.96 23.11 -19.15
N ALA A 217 25.16 21.83 -19.46
CA ALA A 217 25.96 20.93 -18.66
C ALA A 217 27.46 21.23 -18.82
N HIS A 218 28.22 21.11 -17.73
CA HIS A 218 29.68 21.22 -17.79
C HIS A 218 30.24 20.16 -18.76
N PRO A 219 31.07 20.52 -19.76
CA PRO A 219 31.51 19.60 -20.82
C PRO A 219 32.13 18.32 -20.28
N VAL A 220 33.02 18.43 -19.29
CA VAL A 220 33.67 17.27 -18.65
C VAL A 220 32.65 16.37 -17.93
N MET A 221 31.64 16.95 -17.29
CA MET A 221 30.61 16.15 -16.62
C MET A 221 29.76 15.43 -17.65
N LEU A 222 29.37 16.11 -18.74
CA LEU A 222 28.60 15.51 -19.82
C LEU A 222 29.36 14.35 -20.50
N GLU A 223 30.67 14.48 -20.68
CA GLU A 223 31.53 13.42 -21.22
C GLU A 223 31.61 12.20 -20.28
N ILE A 224 31.71 12.43 -18.96
CA ILE A 224 31.80 11.36 -17.96
C ILE A 224 30.45 10.62 -17.77
N MET A 225 29.33 11.34 -17.84
CA MET A 225 27.99 10.80 -17.63
C MET A 225 26.97 11.27 -18.70
N PRO A 226 27.14 10.80 -19.95
CA PRO A 226 26.23 11.18 -21.04
C PRO A 226 24.81 10.65 -20.82
N ASP A 227 24.68 9.46 -20.21
CA ASP A 227 23.40 8.81 -19.88
C ASP A 227 22.49 9.69 -19.00
N THR A 228 23.07 10.61 -18.23
CA THR A 228 22.36 11.45 -17.25
C THR A 228 22.55 12.95 -17.53
N PHE A 229 22.99 13.29 -18.74
CA PHE A 229 23.14 14.67 -19.21
C PHE A 229 24.01 15.54 -18.28
N GLY A 230 25.09 14.96 -17.76
CA GLY A 230 26.01 15.65 -16.85
C GLY A 230 25.45 15.89 -15.44
N VAL A 231 24.36 15.22 -15.05
CA VAL A 231 23.81 15.25 -13.68
C VAL A 231 24.21 13.97 -12.96
N MET A 232 24.78 14.09 -11.75
CA MET A 232 25.11 12.92 -10.93
C MET A 232 23.84 12.24 -10.43
N VAL A 233 23.71 10.94 -10.70
CA VAL A 233 22.54 10.12 -10.34
C VAL A 233 22.94 8.84 -9.60
N TYR A 234 24.15 8.33 -9.84
CA TYR A 234 24.61 7.05 -9.33
C TYR A 234 25.81 7.18 -8.40
N GLN A 235 26.00 6.18 -7.54
CA GLN A 235 27.24 6.01 -6.78
C GLN A 235 28.45 5.86 -7.69
N GLU A 236 28.25 5.19 -8.82
CA GLU A 236 29.23 5.02 -9.88
C GLU A 236 29.59 6.36 -10.54
N ASP A 237 28.69 7.34 -10.58
CA ASP A 237 29.01 8.67 -11.13
C ASP A 237 29.97 9.43 -10.21
N VAL A 238 29.80 9.32 -8.88
CA VAL A 238 30.75 9.88 -7.90
C VAL A 238 32.15 9.30 -8.10
N ILE A 239 32.23 7.98 -8.28
CA ILE A 239 33.51 7.29 -8.53
C ILE A 239 34.12 7.77 -9.85
N LYS A 240 33.32 7.85 -10.92
CA LYS A 240 33.79 8.32 -12.22
C LYS A 240 34.29 9.75 -12.18
N VAL A 241 33.60 10.67 -11.50
CA VAL A 241 34.05 12.06 -11.37
C VAL A 241 35.35 12.12 -10.59
N ALA A 242 35.43 11.47 -9.42
CA ALA A 242 36.65 11.41 -8.63
C ALA A 242 37.86 10.88 -9.43
N HIS A 243 37.63 9.87 -10.28
CA HIS A 243 38.68 9.27 -11.11
C HIS A 243 39.04 10.12 -12.34
N TYR A 244 38.07 10.45 -13.18
CA TYR A 244 38.32 11.11 -14.47
C TYR A 244 38.53 12.61 -14.34
N PHE A 245 37.80 13.31 -13.47
CA PHE A 245 37.99 14.73 -13.24
C PHE A 245 39.21 14.98 -12.35
N ALA A 246 39.24 14.38 -11.16
CA ALA A 246 40.29 14.64 -10.16
C ALA A 246 41.46 13.65 -10.17
N GLY A 247 41.52 12.67 -11.08
CA GLY A 247 42.68 11.80 -11.23
C GLY A 247 42.95 10.84 -10.07
N LEU A 248 41.99 10.64 -9.15
CA LEU A 248 42.13 9.68 -8.05
C LEU A 248 42.13 8.25 -8.58
N THR A 249 42.79 7.32 -7.89
CA THR A 249 42.65 5.88 -8.22
C THR A 249 41.21 5.40 -7.91
N LEU A 250 40.79 4.28 -8.51
CA LEU A 250 39.45 3.71 -8.22
C LEU A 250 39.27 3.35 -6.74
N GLY A 251 40.34 2.92 -6.06
CA GLY A 251 40.33 2.66 -4.62
C GLY A 251 40.08 3.92 -3.81
N GLU A 252 40.79 5.01 -4.12
CA GLU A 252 40.61 6.31 -3.47
C GLU A 252 39.24 6.92 -3.76
N ALA A 253 38.75 6.78 -4.99
CA ALA A 253 37.41 7.20 -5.38
C ALA A 253 36.31 6.49 -4.57
N ASP A 254 36.47 5.20 -4.26
CA ASP A 254 35.54 4.47 -3.40
C ASP A 254 35.67 4.86 -1.91
N VAL A 255 36.87 5.18 -1.43
CA VAL A 255 37.08 5.76 -0.10
C VAL A 255 36.34 7.09 0.03
N LEU A 256 36.47 7.97 -0.98
CA LEU A 256 35.75 9.23 -1.06
C LEU A 256 34.24 9.01 -1.01
N ARG A 257 33.71 8.13 -1.88
CA ARG A 257 32.28 7.80 -1.91
C ARG A 257 31.77 7.32 -0.54
N ARG A 258 32.48 6.41 0.12
CA ARG A 258 32.09 5.88 1.44
C ARG A 258 32.12 6.94 2.53
N GLY A 259 33.16 7.77 2.55
CA GLY A 259 33.30 8.85 3.51
C GLY A 259 32.17 9.88 3.36
N MET A 260 31.88 10.30 2.14
CA MET A 260 30.81 11.27 1.87
C MET A 260 29.40 10.74 2.19
N SER A 261 29.18 9.43 2.18
CA SER A 261 27.92 8.81 2.67
C SER A 261 27.87 8.66 4.21
N GLY A 262 28.81 9.24 4.95
CA GLY A 262 28.89 9.14 6.42
C GLY A 262 29.36 7.76 6.94
N LYS A 263 29.81 6.87 6.05
CA LYS A 263 30.24 5.51 6.36
C LYS A 263 31.78 5.40 6.36
N PHE A 264 32.41 6.26 7.14
CA PHE A 264 33.87 6.28 7.26
C PHE A 264 34.37 4.97 7.88
N ARG A 265 35.34 4.31 7.23
CA ARG A 265 36.19 3.31 7.89
C ARG A 265 37.33 3.98 8.65
N SER A 266 37.91 5.03 8.06
CA SER A 266 38.94 5.89 8.65
C SER A 266 38.70 7.34 8.25
N ARG A 267 38.72 8.26 9.21
CA ARG A 267 38.60 9.71 8.95
C ARG A 267 39.89 10.30 8.39
N ASP A 268 41.03 9.75 8.78
CA ASP A 268 42.34 10.24 8.32
C ASP A 268 42.58 9.85 6.86
N GLU A 269 42.16 8.63 6.48
CA GLU A 269 42.22 8.18 5.09
C GLU A 269 41.36 9.06 4.17
N PHE A 270 40.16 9.44 4.64
CA PHE A 270 39.27 10.34 3.91
C PHE A 270 39.89 11.72 3.70
N LYS A 271 40.47 12.34 4.75
CA LYS A 271 41.15 13.64 4.63
C LYS A 271 42.33 13.59 3.66
N ARG A 272 43.07 12.48 3.64
CA ARG A 272 44.17 12.28 2.69
C ARG A 272 43.66 12.31 1.25
N VAL A 273 42.57 11.61 0.97
CA VAL A 273 41.93 11.55 -0.36
C VAL A 273 41.33 12.91 -0.75
N GLU A 274 40.76 13.64 0.22
CA GLU A 274 40.27 15.02 0.02
C GLU A 274 41.39 15.97 -0.40
N ASN A 275 42.53 15.96 0.30
CA ASN A 275 43.67 16.80 -0.08
C ASN A 275 44.20 16.44 -1.47
N GLN A 276 44.34 15.13 -1.75
CA GLN A 276 44.78 14.63 -3.05
C GLN A 276 43.85 15.07 -4.19
N TYR A 277 42.54 15.13 -3.95
CA TYR A 277 41.56 15.61 -4.92
C TYR A 277 41.88 17.05 -5.36
N PHE A 278 42.11 17.97 -4.42
CA PHE A 278 42.39 19.38 -4.74
C PHE A 278 43.77 19.57 -5.37
N GLU A 279 44.78 18.83 -4.89
CA GLU A 279 46.13 18.85 -5.48
C GLU A 279 46.11 18.39 -6.94
N ASN A 280 45.47 17.26 -7.23
CA ASN A 280 45.36 16.76 -8.59
C ASN A 280 44.56 17.71 -9.49
N CYS A 281 43.51 18.35 -8.97
CA CYS A 281 42.74 19.34 -9.74
C CYS A 281 43.61 20.53 -10.14
N LYS A 282 44.49 20.98 -9.22
CA LYS A 282 45.43 22.07 -9.47
C LYS A 282 46.49 21.67 -10.50
N GLU A 283 47.04 20.46 -10.41
CA GLU A 283 47.99 19.91 -11.39
C GLU A 283 47.38 19.79 -12.80
N ARG A 284 46.07 19.53 -12.87
CA ARG A 284 45.29 19.46 -14.12
C ARG A 284 44.87 20.82 -14.67
N GLY A 285 45.20 21.91 -13.98
CA GLY A 285 44.93 23.28 -14.43
C GLY A 285 43.50 23.77 -14.19
N TYR A 286 42.71 23.10 -13.33
CA TYR A 286 41.39 23.59 -12.94
C TYR A 286 41.49 24.74 -11.94
N THR A 287 40.55 25.68 -11.97
CA THR A 287 40.46 26.75 -10.98
C THR A 287 40.00 26.21 -9.63
N ASP A 288 40.39 26.86 -8.53
CA ASP A 288 39.98 26.46 -7.18
C ASP A 288 38.45 26.52 -7.02
N GLU A 289 37.82 27.52 -7.65
CA GLU A 289 36.37 27.66 -7.66
C GLU A 289 35.67 26.46 -8.32
N LEU A 290 36.18 25.99 -9.46
CA LEU A 290 35.61 24.85 -10.16
C LEU A 290 35.80 23.55 -9.36
N ALA A 291 37.01 23.34 -8.83
CA ALA A 291 37.32 22.15 -8.04
C ALA A 291 36.41 22.06 -6.80
N ARG A 292 36.21 23.18 -6.09
CA ARG A 292 35.31 23.28 -4.93
C ARG A 292 33.85 23.11 -5.30
N GLU A 293 33.41 23.65 -6.43
CA GLU A 293 32.03 23.48 -6.87
C GLU A 293 31.70 22.01 -7.15
N ILE A 294 32.56 21.30 -7.88
CA ILE A 294 32.37 19.86 -8.13
C ILE A 294 32.46 19.06 -6.83
N TRP A 295 33.37 19.41 -5.93
CA TRP A 295 33.44 18.79 -4.60
C TRP A 295 32.13 18.95 -3.83
N ARG A 296 31.56 20.16 -3.79
CA ARG A 296 30.27 20.45 -3.14
C ARG A 296 29.14 19.63 -3.77
N GLN A 297 29.12 19.49 -5.09
CA GLN A 297 28.15 18.65 -5.77
C GLN A 297 28.29 17.18 -5.34
N ILE A 298 29.51 16.65 -5.26
CA ILE A 298 29.77 15.29 -4.79
C ILE A 298 29.30 15.09 -3.34
N GLU A 299 29.65 16.01 -2.43
CA GLU A 299 29.26 15.96 -1.02
C GLU A 299 27.74 15.99 -0.85
N SER A 300 27.06 16.91 -1.56
CA SER A 300 25.60 17.03 -1.53
C SER A 300 24.90 15.76 -2.04
N PHE A 301 25.55 15.03 -2.95
CA PHE A 301 24.97 13.88 -3.62
C PHE A 301 25.26 12.55 -2.90
N ALA A 302 26.45 12.38 -2.34
CA ALA A 302 26.92 11.08 -1.85
C ALA A 302 26.10 10.49 -0.69
N GLY A 303 25.44 11.33 0.12
CA GLY A 303 24.48 10.85 1.13
C GLY A 303 23.22 10.20 0.53
N TYR A 304 22.95 10.44 -0.75
CA TYR A 304 21.72 10.08 -1.44
C TYR A 304 21.93 9.31 -2.75
N ALA A 305 23.19 9.14 -3.17
CA ALA A 305 23.60 8.40 -4.34
C ALA A 305 23.14 6.94 -4.29
N PHE A 306 22.67 6.42 -5.42
CA PHE A 306 22.15 5.06 -5.51
C PHE A 306 22.98 4.18 -6.45
N ALA A 307 23.08 2.89 -6.17
CA ALA A 307 23.84 1.98 -7.02
C ALA A 307 23.08 1.72 -8.33
N LYS A 308 23.72 2.02 -9.47
CA LYS A 308 23.13 1.84 -10.81
C LYS A 308 22.72 0.40 -11.05
N GLY A 309 23.58 -0.55 -10.69
CA GLY A 309 23.31 -1.99 -10.85
C GLY A 309 22.06 -2.45 -10.10
N HIS A 310 21.84 -1.94 -8.88
CA HIS A 310 20.68 -2.29 -8.07
C HIS A 310 19.38 -1.71 -8.65
N SER A 311 19.40 -0.44 -9.08
CA SER A 311 18.28 0.20 -9.78
C SER A 311 17.93 -0.54 -11.09
N ALA A 312 18.94 -0.88 -11.88
CA ALA A 312 18.77 -1.62 -13.14
C ALA A 312 18.08 -2.97 -12.90
N SER A 313 18.55 -3.78 -11.96
CA SER A 313 17.93 -5.07 -11.66
C SER A 313 16.46 -4.95 -11.24
N TYR A 314 16.10 -3.92 -10.47
CA TYR A 314 14.71 -3.69 -10.04
C TYR A 314 13.83 -3.17 -11.19
N ALA A 315 14.40 -2.39 -12.13
CA ALA A 315 13.70 -1.94 -13.32
C ALA A 315 13.30 -3.11 -14.23
N VAL A 316 14.05 -4.21 -14.26
CA VAL A 316 13.65 -5.44 -14.98
C VAL A 316 12.28 -5.93 -14.49
N GLU A 317 12.10 -6.03 -13.18
CA GLU A 317 10.84 -6.47 -12.57
C GLU A 317 9.70 -5.45 -12.81
N SER A 318 10.02 -4.15 -12.83
CA SER A 318 9.05 -3.12 -13.23
C SER A 318 8.56 -3.34 -14.66
N TYR A 319 9.44 -3.65 -15.63
CA TYR A 319 9.05 -3.93 -17.01
C TYR A 319 8.20 -5.20 -17.13
N GLN A 320 8.52 -6.26 -16.37
CA GLN A 320 7.70 -7.47 -16.30
C GLN A 320 6.29 -7.17 -15.79
N SER A 321 6.20 -6.38 -14.72
CA SER A 321 4.96 -5.90 -14.14
C SER A 321 4.15 -5.03 -15.11
N LEU A 322 4.81 -4.11 -15.81
CA LEU A 322 4.18 -3.22 -16.79
C LEU A 322 3.65 -3.99 -17.99
N TYR A 323 4.40 -4.99 -18.49
CA TYR A 323 3.94 -5.82 -19.59
C TYR A 323 2.70 -6.63 -19.22
N LEU A 324 2.70 -7.27 -18.05
CA LEU A 324 1.53 -7.96 -17.52
C LEU A 324 0.35 -7.01 -17.36
N LYS A 325 0.57 -5.80 -16.83
CA LYS A 325 -0.48 -4.79 -16.71
C LYS A 325 -1.01 -4.32 -18.08
N ALA A 326 -0.15 -4.15 -19.08
CA ALA A 326 -0.52 -3.64 -20.39
C ALA A 326 -1.36 -4.63 -21.21
N HIS A 327 -1.09 -5.93 -21.07
CA HIS A 327 -1.71 -6.97 -21.91
C HIS A 327 -2.69 -7.88 -21.16
N TYR A 328 -2.52 -8.03 -19.84
CA TYR A 328 -3.36 -8.85 -18.97
C TYR A 328 -3.73 -8.08 -17.69
N PRO A 329 -4.33 -6.88 -17.81
CA PRO A 329 -4.54 -5.99 -16.68
C PRO A 329 -5.39 -6.61 -15.58
N LEU A 330 -6.42 -7.40 -15.93
CA LEU A 330 -7.35 -7.96 -14.95
C LEU A 330 -6.69 -9.09 -14.14
N GLU A 331 -6.02 -10.02 -14.82
CA GLU A 331 -5.27 -11.11 -14.18
C GLU A 331 -4.13 -10.56 -13.31
N TYR A 332 -3.43 -9.53 -13.80
CA TYR A 332 -2.37 -8.88 -13.04
C TYR A 332 -2.90 -8.13 -11.80
N MET A 333 -4.05 -7.46 -11.89
CA MET A 333 -4.66 -6.82 -10.73
C MET A 333 -5.18 -7.84 -9.72
N VAL A 334 -5.76 -8.96 -10.15
CA VAL A 334 -6.19 -10.05 -9.26
C VAL A 334 -5.00 -10.66 -8.53
N ALA A 335 -3.89 -10.93 -9.24
CA ALA A 335 -2.64 -11.35 -8.62
C ALA A 335 -2.11 -10.31 -7.62
N THR A 336 -2.21 -9.02 -7.96
CA THR A 336 -1.84 -7.93 -7.06
C THR A 336 -2.69 -7.90 -5.79
N ILE A 337 -4.00 -8.08 -5.91
CA ILE A 337 -4.94 -8.16 -4.78
C ILE A 337 -4.62 -9.36 -3.89
N ASN A 338 -4.39 -10.54 -4.48
CA ASN A 338 -4.07 -11.77 -3.74
C ASN A 338 -2.73 -11.71 -3.00
N ASN A 339 -1.82 -10.86 -3.46
CA ASN A 339 -0.55 -10.56 -2.77
C ASN A 339 -0.65 -9.35 -1.82
N PHE A 340 -1.88 -8.92 -1.50
CA PHE A 340 -2.20 -7.77 -0.63
C PHE A 340 -1.55 -6.46 -1.09
N GLY A 341 -1.40 -6.30 -2.40
CA GLY A 341 -0.95 -5.06 -3.01
C GLY A 341 0.54 -4.79 -2.90
N GLY A 342 0.87 -3.53 -2.72
CA GLY A 342 2.21 -2.97 -2.62
C GLY A 342 2.15 -1.66 -1.84
N PHE A 343 2.18 -0.53 -2.52
CA PHE A 343 2.18 0.80 -1.90
C PHE A 343 0.81 1.24 -1.36
N TYR A 344 -0.26 0.99 -2.12
CA TYR A 344 -1.64 1.35 -1.79
C TYR A 344 -2.39 0.22 -1.07
N LYS A 345 -3.55 0.55 -0.50
CA LYS A 345 -4.49 -0.44 0.07
C LYS A 345 -5.19 -1.24 -1.04
N THR A 346 -5.68 -2.43 -0.68
CA THR A 346 -6.38 -3.36 -1.57
C THR A 346 -7.46 -2.69 -2.43
N GLU A 347 -8.30 -1.86 -1.80
CA GLU A 347 -9.35 -1.05 -2.45
C GLU A 347 -8.90 -0.36 -3.74
N PHE A 348 -7.68 0.20 -3.77
CA PHE A 348 -7.22 0.96 -4.92
C PHE A 348 -6.73 0.08 -6.07
N TYR A 349 -6.34 -1.17 -5.80
CA TYR A 349 -6.11 -2.16 -6.88
C TYR A 349 -7.43 -2.74 -7.39
N VAL A 350 -8.45 -2.87 -6.53
CA VAL A 350 -9.82 -3.19 -6.96
C VAL A 350 -10.35 -2.09 -7.87
N HIS A 351 -10.14 -0.82 -7.50
CA HIS A 351 -10.45 0.32 -8.35
C HIS A 351 -9.69 0.30 -9.68
N GLU A 352 -8.38 0.00 -9.66
CA GLU A 352 -7.59 -0.12 -10.88
C GLU A 352 -8.09 -1.26 -11.78
N ALA A 353 -8.49 -2.40 -11.22
CA ALA A 353 -9.12 -3.49 -11.98
C ALA A 353 -10.44 -3.03 -12.64
N ARG A 354 -11.28 -2.28 -11.91
CA ARG A 354 -12.51 -1.68 -12.44
C ARG A 354 -12.21 -0.71 -13.58
N LYS A 355 -11.20 0.14 -13.45
CA LYS A 355 -10.76 1.08 -14.50
C LYS A 355 -10.28 0.37 -15.77
N ASN A 356 -9.75 -0.84 -15.63
CA ASN A 356 -9.34 -1.69 -16.75
C ASN A 356 -10.48 -2.59 -17.28
N GLY A 357 -11.74 -2.33 -16.88
CA GLY A 357 -12.93 -3.02 -17.40
C GLY A 357 -13.32 -4.30 -16.66
N GLY A 358 -12.76 -4.55 -15.48
CA GLY A 358 -13.15 -5.65 -14.61
C GLY A 358 -14.53 -5.42 -13.98
N LEU A 359 -15.35 -6.47 -13.97
CA LEU A 359 -16.64 -6.50 -13.28
C LEU A 359 -16.40 -7.02 -11.86
N ILE A 360 -16.36 -6.11 -10.89
CA ILE A 360 -16.06 -6.44 -9.49
C ILE A 360 -17.32 -6.97 -8.81
N GLU A 361 -17.19 -8.16 -8.24
CA GLU A 361 -18.25 -8.88 -7.54
C GLU A 361 -17.85 -9.09 -6.08
N GLU A 362 -18.82 -8.99 -5.18
CA GLU A 362 -18.67 -9.40 -3.78
C GLU A 362 -18.22 -10.88 -3.69
N PRO A 363 -17.59 -11.29 -2.57
CA PRO A 363 -17.33 -12.69 -2.28
C PRO A 363 -18.59 -13.53 -2.51
N CYS A 364 -18.41 -14.74 -3.05
CA CYS A 364 -19.53 -15.56 -3.49
C CYS A 364 -19.24 -17.03 -3.20
N VAL A 365 -20.15 -17.72 -2.50
CA VAL A 365 -19.97 -19.16 -2.21
C VAL A 365 -20.06 -20.03 -3.46
N GLN A 366 -20.73 -19.56 -4.52
CA GLN A 366 -20.89 -20.32 -5.76
C GLN A 366 -19.68 -20.24 -6.69
N GLN A 367 -19.06 -19.06 -6.80
CA GLN A 367 -18.04 -18.80 -7.82
C GLN A 367 -16.72 -18.23 -7.26
N GLY A 368 -16.73 -17.68 -6.05
CA GLY A 368 -15.54 -17.14 -5.38
C GLY A 368 -14.68 -18.21 -4.72
N ASP A 369 -13.52 -17.84 -4.20
CA ASP A 369 -12.61 -18.76 -3.48
C ASP A 369 -12.00 -18.02 -2.28
N TYR A 370 -11.16 -18.69 -1.50
CA TYR A 370 -10.37 -18.05 -0.46
C TYR A 370 -9.53 -16.89 -1.02
N PRO A 371 -8.70 -17.07 -2.07
CA PRO A 371 -8.16 -15.95 -2.84
C PRO A 371 -9.22 -15.34 -3.77
N THR A 372 -8.96 -14.12 -4.24
CA THR A 372 -9.72 -13.47 -5.31
C THR A 372 -9.56 -14.26 -6.60
N VAL A 373 -10.67 -14.50 -7.30
CA VAL A 373 -10.69 -15.27 -8.55
C VAL A 373 -11.27 -14.45 -9.69
N ILE A 374 -10.84 -14.78 -10.91
CA ILE A 374 -11.32 -14.16 -12.14
C ILE A 374 -11.88 -15.20 -13.10
N VAL A 375 -13.04 -14.90 -13.66
CA VAL A 375 -13.68 -15.68 -14.72
C VAL A 375 -14.04 -14.72 -15.85
N ASN A 376 -13.33 -14.80 -16.97
CA ASN A 376 -13.37 -13.84 -18.05
C ASN A 376 -13.04 -12.42 -17.53
N LYS A 377 -14.06 -11.56 -17.40
CA LYS A 377 -13.95 -10.20 -16.86
C LYS A 377 -14.52 -10.04 -15.45
N LYS A 378 -15.20 -11.07 -14.92
CA LYS A 378 -15.80 -11.03 -13.58
C LYS A 378 -14.76 -11.40 -12.54
N ILE A 379 -14.58 -10.53 -11.55
CA ILE A 379 -13.62 -10.68 -10.46
C ILE A 379 -14.41 -10.84 -9.17
N TYR A 380 -14.39 -12.03 -8.58
CA TYR A 380 -15.01 -12.29 -7.29
C TYR A 380 -13.97 -12.08 -6.20
N LEU A 381 -14.20 -11.07 -5.36
CA LEU A 381 -13.32 -10.78 -4.24
C LEU A 381 -13.19 -12.00 -3.32
N GLY A 382 -11.95 -12.31 -2.94
CA GLY A 382 -11.64 -13.50 -2.15
C GLY A 382 -12.15 -13.41 -0.71
N PHE A 383 -12.51 -14.55 -0.13
CA PHE A 383 -12.89 -14.63 1.28
C PHE A 383 -11.80 -14.16 2.23
N VAL A 384 -10.53 -14.22 1.82
CA VAL A 384 -9.38 -13.68 2.56
C VAL A 384 -9.48 -12.18 2.85
N LEU A 385 -10.30 -11.44 2.11
CA LEU A 385 -10.51 -10.01 2.31
C LEU A 385 -11.57 -9.71 3.39
N LEU A 386 -12.32 -10.71 3.85
CA LEU A 386 -13.38 -10.52 4.84
C LEU A 386 -12.81 -10.44 6.26
N TYR A 387 -13.01 -9.31 6.90
CA TYR A 387 -12.67 -9.12 8.29
C TYR A 387 -13.49 -10.05 9.19
N GLY A 388 -12.80 -10.85 9.99
CA GLY A 388 -13.41 -11.80 10.94
C GLY A 388 -13.77 -13.17 10.36
N LEU A 389 -13.63 -13.39 9.05
CA LEU A 389 -13.83 -14.73 8.49
C LEU A 389 -12.62 -15.63 8.78
N ASP A 390 -12.88 -16.82 9.29
CA ASP A 390 -11.87 -17.84 9.54
C ASP A 390 -11.31 -18.40 8.23
N GLN A 391 -9.99 -18.55 8.18
CA GLN A 391 -9.29 -19.06 7.00
C GLN A 391 -9.72 -20.49 6.64
N ASN A 392 -9.91 -21.37 7.62
CA ASN A 392 -10.30 -22.75 7.36
C ASN A 392 -11.71 -22.81 6.81
N VAL A 393 -12.63 -21.98 7.30
CA VAL A 393 -13.98 -21.86 6.74
C VAL A 393 -13.90 -21.45 5.26
N GLY A 394 -13.15 -20.39 4.95
CA GLY A 394 -12.99 -19.93 3.56
C GLY A 394 -12.41 -20.99 2.63
N MET A 395 -11.39 -21.74 3.08
CA MET A 395 -10.82 -22.86 2.32
C MET A 395 -11.79 -24.04 2.17
N GLN A 396 -12.56 -24.36 3.22
CA GLN A 396 -13.51 -25.46 3.21
C GLN A 396 -14.67 -25.22 2.24
N ILE A 397 -15.12 -23.97 2.06
CA ILE A 397 -16.14 -23.61 1.06
C ILE A 397 -15.73 -24.07 -0.34
N ALA A 398 -14.49 -23.79 -0.72
CA ALA A 398 -13.97 -24.15 -2.04
C ALA A 398 -13.85 -25.69 -2.19
N LYS A 399 -13.32 -26.35 -1.16
CA LYS A 399 -13.20 -27.82 -1.14
C LYS A 399 -14.56 -28.50 -1.25
N GLU A 400 -15.53 -28.13 -0.43
CA GLU A 400 -16.88 -28.70 -0.47
C GLU A 400 -17.55 -28.48 -1.81
N ARG A 401 -17.35 -27.30 -2.42
CA ARG A 401 -17.88 -27.04 -3.76
C ARG A 401 -17.23 -27.90 -4.84
N GLN A 402 -15.93 -28.17 -4.73
CA GLN A 402 -15.22 -29.06 -5.64
C GLN A 402 -15.71 -30.51 -5.52
N ASP A 403 -15.92 -30.99 -4.30
CA ASP A 403 -16.31 -32.38 -4.03
C ASP A 403 -17.82 -32.63 -4.23
N GLY A 404 -18.67 -31.68 -3.85
CA GLY A 404 -20.13 -31.81 -3.82
C GLY A 404 -20.90 -30.97 -4.85
N GLY A 405 -20.21 -30.18 -5.68
CA GLY A 405 -20.83 -29.27 -6.66
C GLY A 405 -21.35 -27.95 -6.05
N LEU A 406 -22.11 -27.18 -6.83
CA LEU A 406 -22.67 -25.89 -6.37
C LEU A 406 -23.64 -26.07 -5.19
N PHE A 407 -23.74 -25.05 -4.34
CA PHE A 407 -24.67 -25.05 -3.20
C PHE A 407 -26.09 -24.81 -3.70
N LYS A 408 -27.06 -25.58 -3.19
CA LYS A 408 -28.47 -25.41 -3.59
C LYS A 408 -29.15 -24.23 -2.91
N ASP A 409 -28.93 -24.12 -1.60
CA ASP A 409 -29.51 -23.12 -0.72
C ASP A 409 -28.63 -22.97 0.54
N LEU A 410 -29.09 -22.17 1.50
CA LEU A 410 -28.41 -21.96 2.77
C LEU A 410 -28.31 -23.24 3.63
N ALA A 411 -29.33 -24.11 3.58
CA ALA A 411 -29.36 -25.34 4.36
C ALA A 411 -28.35 -26.37 3.84
N ASP A 412 -28.22 -26.50 2.51
CA ASP A 412 -27.19 -27.30 1.86
C ASP A 412 -25.79 -26.81 2.23
N PHE A 413 -25.58 -25.49 2.23
CA PHE A 413 -24.31 -24.91 2.68
C PHE A 413 -23.99 -25.25 4.14
N ILE A 414 -24.91 -25.00 5.07
CA ILE A 414 -24.71 -25.26 6.51
C ILE A 414 -24.47 -26.74 6.81
N THR A 415 -25.01 -27.63 5.97
CA THR A 415 -24.83 -29.09 6.10
C THR A 415 -23.48 -29.55 5.55
N ARG A 416 -22.87 -28.83 4.61
CA ARG A 416 -21.60 -29.22 3.98
C ARG A 416 -20.40 -28.53 4.60
N VAL A 417 -20.56 -27.27 4.99
CA VAL A 417 -19.49 -26.44 5.52
C VAL A 417 -19.66 -26.27 7.04
N PRO A 418 -18.73 -26.78 7.86
CA PRO A 418 -18.75 -26.62 9.31
C PRO A 418 -18.45 -25.18 9.72
N ALA A 419 -19.48 -24.33 9.71
CA ALA A 419 -19.40 -22.92 10.07
C ALA A 419 -20.43 -22.55 11.15
N GLY A 420 -19.96 -21.90 12.22
CA GLY A 420 -20.83 -21.34 13.26
C GLY A 420 -21.60 -20.11 12.78
N ILE A 421 -22.58 -19.68 13.58
CA ILE A 421 -23.47 -18.55 13.23
C ILE A 421 -22.70 -17.27 12.91
N GLU A 422 -21.64 -16.95 13.66
CA GLU A 422 -20.82 -15.76 13.40
C GLU A 422 -20.24 -15.76 11.97
N GLN A 423 -19.70 -16.90 11.52
CA GLN A 423 -19.08 -17.04 10.21
C GLN A 423 -20.12 -17.00 9.08
N VAL A 424 -21.26 -17.66 9.28
CA VAL A 424 -22.38 -17.64 8.33
C VAL A 424 -22.99 -16.25 8.22
N SER A 425 -23.13 -15.53 9.33
CA SER A 425 -23.62 -14.15 9.36
C SER A 425 -22.72 -13.21 8.55
N LEU A 426 -21.39 -13.33 8.64
CA LEU A 426 -20.46 -12.53 7.82
C LEU A 426 -20.67 -12.78 6.32
N LEU A 427 -20.82 -14.05 5.92
CA LEU A 427 -21.05 -14.44 4.52
C LEU A 427 -22.40 -13.95 3.98
N ILE A 428 -23.46 -13.99 4.80
CA ILE A 428 -24.78 -13.47 4.42
C ILE A 428 -24.74 -11.94 4.28
N ARG A 429 -24.13 -11.24 5.25
CA ARG A 429 -24.03 -9.77 5.26
C ARG A 429 -23.26 -9.23 4.05
N ILE A 430 -22.16 -9.88 3.65
CA ILE A 430 -21.43 -9.51 2.43
C ILE A 430 -22.13 -9.96 1.13
N GLY A 431 -23.33 -10.57 1.18
CA GLY A 431 -24.04 -10.96 -0.03
C GLY A 431 -23.47 -12.21 -0.73
N ALA A 432 -22.71 -13.05 -0.01
CA ALA A 432 -22.16 -14.28 -0.60
C ALA A 432 -23.24 -15.30 -1.01
N PHE A 433 -24.43 -15.21 -0.43
CA PHE A 433 -25.61 -16.02 -0.72
C PHE A 433 -26.59 -15.39 -1.71
N ARG A 434 -26.23 -14.30 -2.40
CA ARG A 434 -27.13 -13.60 -3.35
C ARG A 434 -27.75 -14.49 -4.43
N PHE A 435 -27.13 -15.64 -4.73
CA PHE A 435 -27.66 -16.63 -5.67
C PHE A 435 -29.02 -17.23 -5.28
N THR A 436 -29.40 -17.17 -3.99
CA THR A 436 -30.69 -17.68 -3.52
C THR A 436 -31.85 -16.76 -3.91
N GLY A 437 -31.59 -15.49 -4.23
CA GLY A 437 -32.61 -14.47 -4.45
C GLY A 437 -33.37 -14.06 -3.18
N ILE A 438 -32.96 -14.53 -2.00
CA ILE A 438 -33.57 -14.23 -0.70
C ILE A 438 -32.84 -13.05 -0.05
N ALA A 439 -33.58 -12.14 0.58
CA ALA A 439 -33.02 -10.99 1.28
C ALA A 439 -32.11 -11.40 2.45
N LYS A 440 -31.06 -10.62 2.74
CA LYS A 440 -30.04 -10.99 3.74
C LYS A 440 -30.65 -11.15 5.14
N GLN A 441 -31.64 -10.33 5.50
CA GLN A 441 -32.29 -10.42 6.81
C GLN A 441 -33.01 -11.76 6.97
N THR A 442 -33.77 -12.19 5.97
CA THR A 442 -34.44 -13.49 5.98
C THR A 442 -33.42 -14.63 6.11
N LEU A 443 -32.33 -14.58 5.34
CA LEU A 443 -31.25 -15.57 5.45
C LEU A 443 -30.58 -15.58 6.83
N LEU A 444 -30.38 -14.42 7.46
CA LEU A 444 -29.83 -14.33 8.82
C LEU A 444 -30.77 -14.99 9.84
N TRP A 445 -32.07 -14.72 9.76
CA TRP A 445 -33.07 -15.35 10.61
C TRP A 445 -33.10 -16.88 10.43
N GLU A 446 -33.08 -17.35 9.19
CA GLU A 446 -33.01 -18.78 8.86
C GLU A 446 -31.73 -19.41 9.41
N ALA A 447 -30.57 -18.77 9.22
CA ALA A 447 -29.28 -19.24 9.73
C ALA A 447 -29.29 -19.36 11.26
N HIS A 448 -29.80 -18.34 11.96
CA HIS A 448 -29.93 -18.35 13.42
C HIS A 448 -30.80 -19.51 13.91
N HIS A 449 -31.88 -19.83 13.20
CA HIS A 449 -32.75 -20.95 13.54
C HIS A 449 -32.08 -22.30 13.28
N MET A 450 -31.48 -22.48 12.09
CA MET A 450 -30.82 -23.73 11.68
C MET A 450 -29.61 -24.10 12.54
N LEU A 451 -28.89 -23.07 13.05
CA LEU A 451 -27.70 -23.24 13.87
C LEU A 451 -27.99 -23.15 15.38
N LYS A 452 -29.25 -22.91 15.78
CA LYS A 452 -29.64 -22.82 17.18
C LYS A 452 -29.32 -24.13 17.91
N GLY A 453 -28.50 -24.05 18.96
CA GLY A 453 -28.13 -25.20 19.78
C GLY A 453 -26.98 -26.06 19.22
N ARG A 454 -26.41 -25.71 18.05
CA ARG A 454 -25.16 -26.34 17.56
C ARG A 454 -23.95 -25.67 18.20
N THR A 455 -23.08 -26.46 18.83
CA THR A 455 -21.82 -26.00 19.40
C THR A 455 -20.65 -26.26 18.44
N ALA A 456 -19.52 -25.57 18.64
CA ALA A 456 -18.30 -25.78 17.86
C ALA A 456 -17.85 -27.26 17.81
N LYS A 457 -18.17 -28.07 18.83
CA LYS A 457 -17.87 -29.51 18.87
C LYS A 457 -18.73 -30.32 17.90
N ASP A 458 -19.98 -29.93 17.68
CA ASP A 458 -20.92 -30.66 16.81
C ASP A 458 -20.52 -30.61 15.33
N PHE A 459 -19.79 -29.57 14.93
CA PHE A 459 -19.27 -29.41 13.57
C PHE A 459 -18.04 -30.27 13.26
N VAL A 460 -17.27 -30.67 14.29
CA VAL A 460 -16.10 -31.56 14.15
C VAL A 460 -16.54 -33.02 13.96
N THR A 461 -17.72 -33.37 14.47
CA THR A 461 -18.33 -34.71 14.40
C THR A 461 -19.50 -34.76 13.41
N MET A 462 -19.36 -34.19 12.21
CA MET A 462 -20.34 -34.45 11.15
C MET A 462 -20.17 -35.89 10.64
N VAL A 463 -20.94 -36.80 11.22
CA VAL A 463 -21.07 -38.18 10.75
C VAL A 463 -21.84 -38.17 9.42
N PRO A 464 -21.38 -38.87 8.36
CA PRO A 464 -22.14 -39.01 7.13
C PRO A 464 -23.48 -39.71 7.42
N SER A 465 -24.59 -38.98 7.33
CA SER A 465 -25.92 -39.55 7.49
C SER A 465 -26.37 -40.19 6.19
N LEU A 466 -26.60 -41.51 6.20
CA LEU A 466 -27.15 -42.27 5.08
C LEU A 466 -28.62 -41.88 4.79
N PHE A 467 -29.32 -41.43 5.81
CA PHE A 467 -30.65 -40.85 5.68
C PHE A 467 -30.47 -39.34 5.48
N LYS A 468 -30.69 -38.84 4.26
CA LYS A 468 -30.99 -37.42 4.06
C LYS A 468 -32.29 -37.16 4.81
N GLY A 469 -32.17 -36.75 6.06
CA GLY A 469 -33.32 -36.46 6.89
C GLY A 469 -34.24 -35.53 6.13
N THR A 470 -35.47 -35.98 5.91
CA THR A 470 -36.62 -35.17 5.51
C THR A 470 -36.97 -34.18 6.62
N ALA A 471 -35.98 -33.45 7.13
CA ALA A 471 -36.17 -32.24 7.93
C ALA A 471 -36.39 -31.06 6.97
N GLN A 472 -37.22 -31.26 5.96
CA GLN A 472 -37.77 -30.20 5.14
C GLN A 472 -39.08 -29.78 5.81
N GLN A 473 -38.99 -29.35 7.08
CA GLN A 473 -39.94 -28.38 7.59
C GLN A 473 -39.33 -27.03 7.30
N THR A 474 -39.47 -26.58 6.05
CA THR A 474 -39.56 -25.16 5.76
C THR A 474 -40.78 -24.69 6.54
N HIS A 475 -40.61 -24.31 7.79
CA HIS A 475 -41.65 -23.55 8.45
C HIS A 475 -41.87 -22.31 7.58
N ASP A 476 -43.10 -22.18 7.07
CA ASP A 476 -43.56 -21.06 6.25
C ASP A 476 -43.67 -19.82 7.16
N TYR A 477 -42.52 -19.34 7.63
CA TYR A 477 -42.43 -18.11 8.41
C TYR A 477 -42.43 -16.95 7.43
N LYS A 478 -43.53 -16.20 7.40
CA LYS A 478 -43.60 -14.92 6.68
C LYS A 478 -42.75 -13.89 7.42
N VAL A 479 -41.46 -13.87 7.12
CA VAL A 479 -40.57 -12.77 7.50
C VAL A 479 -41.08 -11.50 6.80
N PRO A 480 -41.20 -10.36 7.49
CA PRO A 480 -41.54 -9.10 6.84
C PRO A 480 -40.57 -8.82 5.70
N LEU A 481 -41.09 -8.37 4.55
CA LEU A 481 -40.25 -7.85 3.47
C LEU A 481 -39.55 -6.59 3.98
N LEU A 482 -38.28 -6.74 4.39
CA LEU A 482 -37.40 -5.63 4.70
C LEU A 482 -36.76 -5.21 3.38
N MET A 483 -37.12 -4.01 2.89
CA MET A 483 -36.50 -3.46 1.70
C MET A 483 -35.05 -3.13 2.01
N GLN A 484 -34.12 -3.76 1.30
CA GLN A 484 -32.71 -3.42 1.36
C GLN A 484 -32.41 -2.25 0.45
N SER A 485 -31.72 -1.25 1.00
CA SER A 485 -31.16 -0.17 0.23
C SER A 485 -29.74 -0.50 -0.22
N LYS A 486 -29.29 0.04 -1.37
CA LYS A 486 -27.89 -0.09 -1.81
C LYS A 486 -26.91 0.51 -0.81
N GLN A 487 -27.38 1.47 -0.02
CA GLN A 487 -26.64 2.14 1.04
C GLN A 487 -26.31 1.16 2.17
N GLU A 488 -27.28 0.36 2.64
CA GLU A 488 -27.02 -0.70 3.64
C GLU A 488 -25.92 -1.67 3.19
N GLU A 489 -25.96 -2.09 1.91
CA GLU A 489 -24.92 -2.96 1.33
C GLU A 489 -23.55 -2.30 1.37
N ALA A 490 -23.46 -1.02 1.02
CA ALA A 490 -22.21 -0.27 1.06
C ALA A 490 -21.63 -0.18 2.49
N PHE A 491 -22.47 -0.01 3.52
CA PHE A 491 -22.02 0.00 4.91
C PHE A 491 -21.58 -1.37 5.42
N ASP A 492 -22.28 -2.45 5.03
CA ASP A 492 -21.81 -3.82 5.29
C ASP A 492 -20.45 -4.07 4.62
N GLN A 493 -20.26 -3.63 3.37
CA GLN A 493 -18.98 -3.74 2.66
C GLN A 493 -17.87 -2.92 3.34
N ILE A 494 -18.17 -1.70 3.81
CA ILE A 494 -17.20 -0.88 4.56
C ILE A 494 -16.77 -1.57 5.85
N GLU A 495 -17.69 -2.20 6.57
CA GLU A 495 -17.39 -2.91 7.81
C GLU A 495 -16.59 -4.20 7.56
N LEU A 496 -16.97 -4.98 6.54
CA LEU A 496 -16.44 -6.32 6.30
C LEU A 496 -15.22 -6.34 5.38
N LEU A 497 -15.14 -5.47 4.37
CA LEU A 497 -14.01 -5.36 3.44
C LEU A 497 -13.11 -4.16 3.75
N GLY A 498 -13.61 -3.19 4.52
CA GLY A 498 -12.92 -1.93 4.80
C GLY A 498 -13.16 -0.84 3.74
N PHE A 499 -13.98 -1.10 2.71
CA PHE A 499 -14.31 -0.17 1.62
C PHE A 499 -15.61 -0.56 0.89
N PRO A 500 -16.34 0.39 0.29
CA PRO A 500 -17.53 0.09 -0.50
C PRO A 500 -17.18 -0.35 -1.93
N LEU A 501 -18.05 -1.15 -2.55
CA LEU A 501 -17.94 -1.53 -3.96
C LEU A 501 -18.66 -0.57 -4.91
N CYS A 502 -19.61 0.23 -4.39
CA CYS A 502 -20.21 1.35 -5.10
C CYS A 502 -19.21 2.51 -5.25
N ASN A 503 -19.61 3.55 -5.97
CA ASN A 503 -18.81 4.77 -6.01
C ASN A 503 -18.85 5.44 -4.61
N PRO A 504 -17.72 5.66 -3.92
CA PRO A 504 -17.73 6.27 -2.58
C PRO A 504 -18.42 7.62 -2.53
N PHE A 505 -18.42 8.37 -3.64
CA PHE A 505 -19.08 9.67 -3.77
C PHE A 505 -20.62 9.61 -3.66
N GLU A 506 -21.23 8.43 -3.88
CA GLU A 506 -22.67 8.20 -3.66
C GLU A 506 -23.05 8.20 -2.17
N LEU A 507 -22.06 8.05 -1.28
CA LEU A 507 -22.26 8.03 0.17
C LEU A 507 -22.03 9.40 0.81
N ALA A 508 -21.86 10.48 0.04
CA ALA A 508 -21.67 11.83 0.56
C ALA A 508 -22.99 12.40 1.13
N ASP A 509 -22.91 13.03 2.30
CA ASP A 509 -24.06 13.70 2.96
C ASP A 509 -24.35 15.11 2.43
N GLU A 510 -23.50 15.61 1.52
CA GLU A 510 -23.68 16.91 0.86
C GLU A 510 -23.64 16.76 -0.67
N PRO A 511 -24.37 17.62 -1.41
CA PRO A 511 -24.33 17.60 -2.86
C PRO A 511 -22.97 18.08 -3.38
N LEU A 512 -22.38 17.33 -4.31
CA LEU A 512 -21.03 17.54 -4.85
C LEU A 512 -21.00 18.59 -5.99
N ILE A 513 -21.64 19.74 -5.77
CA ILE A 513 -21.87 20.77 -6.81
C ILE A 513 -20.53 21.44 -7.18
N ASN A 514 -20.29 21.65 -8.49
CA ASN A 514 -19.11 22.33 -9.05
C ASN A 514 -17.75 21.65 -8.77
N GLY A 515 -17.74 20.33 -8.55
CA GLY A 515 -16.50 19.55 -8.39
C GLY A 515 -15.70 19.47 -9.69
N THR A 516 -14.54 20.12 -9.73
CA THR A 516 -13.56 19.99 -10.83
C THR A 516 -12.93 18.61 -10.79
N THR A 517 -12.88 17.95 -11.96
CA THR A 517 -12.30 16.61 -12.13
C THR A 517 -10.81 16.69 -12.50
N ALA A 518 -10.07 15.59 -12.34
CA ALA A 518 -8.65 15.53 -12.65
C ALA A 518 -8.34 15.87 -14.12
N LYS A 519 -9.22 15.48 -15.05
CA LYS A 519 -9.09 15.78 -16.49
C LYS A 519 -9.24 17.26 -16.81
N GLU A 520 -10.03 17.99 -16.03
CA GLU A 520 -10.29 19.42 -16.23
C GLU A 520 -9.14 20.31 -15.73
N LEU A 521 -8.21 19.80 -14.92
CA LEU A 521 -7.13 20.60 -14.33
C LEU A 521 -6.31 21.35 -15.40
N SER A 522 -6.01 20.69 -16.52
CA SER A 522 -5.26 21.30 -17.63
C SER A 522 -5.91 22.58 -18.17
N SER A 523 -7.24 22.61 -18.27
CA SER A 523 -8.02 23.76 -18.75
C SER A 523 -8.18 24.88 -17.72
N LYS A 524 -7.94 24.58 -16.43
CA LYS A 524 -8.15 25.50 -15.30
C LYS A 524 -6.83 25.94 -14.65
N LEU A 525 -5.72 25.88 -15.38
CA LEU A 525 -4.41 26.31 -14.88
C LEU A 525 -4.47 27.73 -14.30
N GLY A 526 -3.93 27.91 -13.09
CA GLY A 526 -3.93 29.20 -12.38
C GLY A 526 -5.29 29.63 -11.81
N HIS A 527 -6.38 28.91 -12.09
CA HIS A 527 -7.70 29.22 -11.55
C HIS A 527 -7.89 28.59 -10.17
N PHE A 528 -8.69 29.25 -9.34
CA PHE A 528 -9.14 28.68 -8.08
C PHE A 528 -10.31 27.74 -8.33
N ILE A 529 -10.23 26.53 -7.80
CA ILE A 529 -11.21 25.47 -8.02
C ILE A 529 -11.68 24.85 -6.70
N ILE A 530 -12.81 24.16 -6.79
CA ILE A 530 -13.28 23.21 -5.78
C ILE A 530 -13.21 21.82 -6.43
N ALA A 531 -12.60 20.86 -5.76
CA ALA A 531 -12.56 19.46 -6.16
C ALA A 531 -13.05 18.58 -5.00
N TYR A 532 -13.69 17.47 -5.34
CA TYR A 532 -14.08 16.44 -4.39
C TYR A 532 -13.24 15.20 -4.64
N GLY A 533 -12.55 14.73 -3.60
CA GLY A 533 -11.58 13.66 -3.69
C GLY A 533 -11.80 12.58 -2.64
N TYR A 534 -11.80 11.33 -3.06
CA TYR A 534 -11.72 10.18 -2.14
C TYR A 534 -10.25 9.87 -1.83
N LEU A 535 -9.88 9.94 -0.55
CA LEU A 535 -8.47 9.96 -0.14
C LEU A 535 -7.78 8.60 -0.37
N VAL A 536 -6.73 8.61 -1.20
CA VAL A 536 -5.91 7.42 -1.49
C VAL A 536 -4.77 7.29 -0.49
N THR A 537 -3.94 8.32 -0.39
CA THR A 537 -2.75 8.32 0.48
C THR A 537 -2.28 9.74 0.76
N VAL A 538 -1.58 9.91 1.89
CA VAL A 538 -0.95 11.17 2.29
C VAL A 538 0.50 10.91 2.64
N LYS A 539 1.41 11.58 1.94
CA LYS A 539 2.83 11.64 2.29
C LYS A 539 3.06 12.85 3.18
N ASN A 540 3.43 12.61 4.43
CA ASN A 540 3.89 13.64 5.35
C ASN A 540 5.39 13.88 5.12
N THR A 541 5.77 15.14 4.91
CA THR A 541 7.19 15.52 4.80
C THR A 541 7.44 16.83 5.55
N LYS A 542 8.71 17.22 5.63
CA LYS A 542 9.14 18.50 6.20
C LYS A 542 9.79 19.36 5.12
N THR A 543 9.63 20.68 5.23
CA THR A 543 10.36 21.66 4.43
C THR A 543 11.83 21.72 4.86
N ALA A 544 12.67 22.44 4.12
CA ALA A 544 14.06 22.71 4.52
C ALA A 544 14.15 23.42 5.90
N LYS A 545 13.11 24.17 6.27
CA LYS A 545 12.98 24.83 7.60
C LYS A 545 12.43 23.90 8.69
N GLY A 546 12.14 22.64 8.37
CA GLY A 546 11.62 21.64 9.30
C GLY A 546 10.09 21.66 9.49
N GLU A 547 9.38 22.54 8.78
CA GLU A 547 7.91 22.69 8.91
C GLU A 547 7.18 21.55 8.19
N ARG A 548 6.09 21.05 8.78
CA ARG A 548 5.34 19.92 8.23
C ARG A 548 4.54 20.34 6.99
N MET A 549 4.59 19.56 5.92
CA MET A 549 3.73 19.72 4.74
C MET A 549 3.19 18.36 4.27
N ASN A 550 2.14 18.36 3.45
CA ASN A 550 1.54 17.14 2.92
C ASN A 550 1.45 17.11 1.39
N PHE A 551 1.74 15.95 0.82
CA PHE A 551 1.37 15.60 -0.55
C PHE A 551 0.28 14.54 -0.47
N ALA A 552 -0.87 14.80 -1.06
CA ALA A 552 -2.01 13.90 -0.97
C ALA A 552 -2.53 13.54 -2.35
N THR A 553 -2.83 12.26 -2.53
CA THR A 553 -3.42 11.71 -3.74
C THR A 553 -4.86 11.30 -3.44
N PHE A 554 -5.78 11.64 -4.34
CA PHE A 554 -7.20 11.35 -4.28
C PHE A 554 -7.65 10.63 -5.56
N LEU A 555 -8.81 9.99 -5.51
CA LEU A 555 -9.62 9.69 -6.68
C LEU A 555 -10.69 10.77 -6.80
N ASP A 556 -10.93 11.29 -8.00
CA ASP A 556 -12.08 12.16 -8.27
C ASP A 556 -13.37 11.35 -8.51
N GLN A 557 -14.48 12.05 -8.76
CA GLN A 557 -15.80 11.43 -9.00
C GLN A 557 -15.84 10.46 -10.20
N ASN A 558 -14.91 10.63 -11.16
CA ASN A 558 -14.76 9.76 -12.33
C ASN A 558 -13.77 8.61 -12.10
N GLY A 559 -13.14 8.54 -10.92
CA GLY A 559 -12.12 7.54 -10.61
C GLY A 559 -10.74 7.85 -11.20
N ASP A 560 -10.48 9.09 -11.59
CA ASP A 560 -9.17 9.55 -12.03
C ASP A 560 -8.36 10.08 -10.83
N TYR A 561 -7.04 9.91 -10.87
CA TYR A 561 -6.17 10.34 -9.79
C TYR A 561 -5.98 11.85 -9.81
N LEU A 562 -6.16 12.49 -8.65
CA LEU A 562 -5.95 13.91 -8.42
C LEU A 562 -4.92 14.09 -7.31
N ASP A 563 -3.83 14.80 -7.59
CA ASP A 563 -2.78 15.08 -6.62
C ASP A 563 -2.86 16.52 -6.10
N SER A 564 -2.49 16.72 -4.84
CA SER A 564 -2.50 18.03 -4.20
C SER A 564 -1.33 18.24 -3.25
N VAL A 565 -0.98 19.51 -3.06
CA VAL A 565 0.08 19.98 -2.19
C VAL A 565 -0.52 20.85 -1.09
N HIS A 566 -0.19 20.53 0.17
CA HIS A 566 -0.65 21.25 1.35
C HIS A 566 0.56 21.82 2.07
N PHE A 567 0.81 23.11 1.85
CA PHE A 567 1.91 23.84 2.48
C PHE A 567 1.71 23.97 4.00
N PRO A 568 2.76 24.29 4.78
CA PRO A 568 2.71 24.15 6.25
C PRO A 568 1.55 24.83 6.96
N ILE A 569 1.23 26.07 6.58
CA ILE A 569 0.10 26.81 7.15
C ILE A 569 -1.22 26.05 6.92
N ILE A 570 -1.43 25.56 5.69
CA ILE A 570 -2.66 24.85 5.31
C ILE A 570 -2.70 23.46 5.94
N ALA A 571 -1.59 22.74 5.96
CA ALA A 571 -1.49 21.42 6.59
C ALA A 571 -1.74 21.48 8.11
N GLN A 572 -1.39 22.59 8.76
CA GLN A 572 -1.66 22.83 10.18
C GLN A 572 -3.11 23.26 10.44
N GLN A 573 -3.65 24.16 9.61
CA GLN A 573 -5.02 24.69 9.76
C GLN A 573 -6.09 23.66 9.37
N PHE A 574 -5.83 22.86 8.35
CA PHE A 574 -6.75 21.88 7.77
C PHE A 574 -6.13 20.48 7.74
N PRO A 575 -5.87 19.86 8.91
CA PRO A 575 -5.24 18.55 8.96
C PRO A 575 -6.19 17.45 8.44
N PHE A 576 -5.60 16.41 7.85
CA PHE A 576 -6.34 15.22 7.43
C PHE A 576 -6.97 14.49 8.63
N GLN A 577 -8.27 14.20 8.55
CA GLN A 577 -9.07 13.54 9.60
C GLN A 577 -9.37 12.07 9.26
N GLY A 578 -8.34 11.32 8.90
CA GLY A 578 -8.44 9.90 8.54
C GLY A 578 -8.89 9.64 7.10
N LYS A 579 -9.41 8.43 6.83
CA LYS A 579 -9.90 8.06 5.49
C LYS A 579 -11.26 8.70 5.20
N GLY A 580 -11.60 8.82 3.92
CA GLY A 580 -12.92 9.24 3.48
C GLY A 580 -12.88 10.21 2.31
N LEU A 581 -14.03 10.84 2.09
CA LEU A 581 -14.21 11.91 1.10
C LEU A 581 -13.75 13.24 1.67
N TYR A 582 -13.16 14.05 0.79
CA TYR A 582 -12.68 15.38 1.11
C TYR A 582 -13.10 16.38 0.05
N LYS A 583 -13.46 17.57 0.52
CA LYS A 583 -13.63 18.77 -0.28
C LYS A 583 -12.33 19.55 -0.24
N LEU A 584 -11.69 19.67 -1.39
CA LEU A 584 -10.43 20.37 -1.60
C LEU A 584 -10.71 21.68 -2.31
N GLN A 585 -10.20 22.78 -1.76
CA GLN A 585 -10.24 24.10 -2.41
C GLN A 585 -8.81 24.57 -2.62
N GLY A 586 -8.52 25.10 -3.80
CA GLY A 586 -7.15 25.49 -4.11
C GLY A 586 -6.97 25.97 -5.53
N ARG A 587 -5.73 26.35 -5.86
CA ARG A 587 -5.35 26.80 -7.20
C ARG A 587 -4.73 25.65 -7.97
N VAL A 588 -5.07 25.53 -9.25
CA VAL A 588 -4.41 24.56 -10.12
C VAL A 588 -2.99 25.05 -10.46
N ALA A 589 -2.02 24.20 -10.19
CA ALA A 589 -0.62 24.40 -10.52
C ALA A 589 -0.15 23.35 -11.54
N GLU A 590 0.85 23.72 -12.32
CA GLU A 590 1.49 22.85 -13.31
C GLU A 590 3.00 22.92 -13.15
N GLU A 591 3.64 21.76 -13.26
CA GLU A 591 5.09 21.66 -13.26
C GLU A 591 5.52 20.53 -14.22
N PHE A 592 6.23 20.87 -15.30
CA PHE A 592 6.72 19.92 -16.32
C PHE A 592 5.63 19.01 -16.92
N GLY A 593 4.47 19.56 -17.23
CA GLY A 593 3.30 18.88 -17.77
C GLY A 593 2.48 18.10 -16.74
N PHE A 594 2.84 18.17 -15.45
CA PHE A 594 2.09 17.53 -14.37
C PHE A 594 1.21 18.55 -13.64
N PHE A 595 -0.09 18.29 -13.61
CA PHE A 595 -1.08 19.15 -12.98
C PHE A 595 -1.40 18.66 -11.56
N SER A 596 -1.48 19.60 -10.62
CA SER A 596 -1.87 19.34 -9.24
C SER A 596 -2.64 20.51 -8.65
N VAL A 597 -3.22 20.34 -7.47
CA VAL A 597 -3.93 21.41 -6.75
C VAL A 597 -3.11 21.86 -5.56
N GLU A 598 -2.73 23.14 -5.53
CA GLU A 598 -2.18 23.79 -4.34
C GLU A 598 -3.34 24.12 -3.40
N ALA A 599 -3.45 23.33 -2.32
CA ALA A 599 -4.55 23.43 -1.39
C ALA A 599 -4.51 24.76 -0.63
N SER A 600 -5.66 25.42 -0.56
CA SER A 600 -5.93 26.58 0.30
C SER A 600 -6.86 26.23 1.45
N ALA A 601 -7.73 25.22 1.28
CA ALA A 601 -8.54 24.66 2.34
C ALA A 601 -8.88 23.19 2.06
N LEU A 602 -9.08 22.42 3.13
CA LEU A 602 -9.44 21.01 3.07
C LEU A 602 -10.48 20.69 4.14
N TYR A 603 -11.60 20.11 3.73
CA TYR A 603 -12.68 19.70 4.64
C TYR A 603 -13.00 18.24 4.42
N LYS A 604 -13.15 17.47 5.50
CA LYS A 604 -13.67 16.11 5.39
C LYS A 604 -15.17 16.18 5.13
N VAL A 605 -15.63 15.49 4.10
CA VAL A 605 -17.05 15.38 3.75
C VAL A 605 -17.67 14.27 4.60
N ALA A 606 -18.78 14.57 5.26
CA ALA A 606 -19.53 13.58 6.02
C ALA A 606 -20.10 12.52 5.08
N MET A 607 -20.13 11.27 5.55
CA MET A 607 -20.90 10.22 4.90
C MET A 607 -22.34 10.32 5.38
N ILE A 608 -23.29 9.89 4.54
CA ILE A 608 -24.69 9.72 4.95
C ILE A 608 -24.77 8.89 6.24
N PRO A 609 -25.78 9.10 7.10
CA PRO A 609 -25.98 8.25 8.26
C PRO A 609 -26.14 6.79 7.84
N ASP A 610 -25.66 5.88 8.68
CA ASP A 610 -25.77 4.44 8.40
C ASP A 610 -27.23 3.99 8.57
N PRO A 611 -27.92 3.63 7.47
CA PRO A 611 -29.34 3.26 7.51
C PRO A 611 -29.61 2.03 8.36
N ARG A 612 -28.59 1.20 8.66
CA ARG A 612 -28.73 0.03 9.53
C ARG A 612 -29.00 0.41 10.99
N TYR A 613 -28.69 1.65 11.38
CA TYR A 613 -28.86 2.17 12.74
C TYR A 613 -29.86 3.33 12.82
N GLU A 614 -30.52 3.71 11.73
CA GLU A 614 -31.57 4.73 11.77
C GLU A 614 -32.88 4.15 12.35
N ASP A 615 -33.46 4.85 13.32
CA ASP A 615 -34.75 4.51 13.95
C ASP A 615 -35.97 4.59 12.99
N THR A 616 -35.75 4.92 11.71
CA THR A 616 -36.79 5.04 10.67
C THR A 616 -37.41 3.68 10.27
N MET A 617 -36.89 2.55 10.74
CA MET A 617 -37.48 1.21 10.61
C MET A 617 -38.78 1.00 11.43
N ALA A 618 -39.23 2.00 12.19
CA ALA A 618 -40.40 1.88 13.07
C ALA A 618 -41.74 2.31 12.44
N HIS A 619 -42.00 2.12 11.13
CA HIS A 619 -43.38 2.08 10.62
C HIS A 619 -43.48 1.27 9.32
N PRO A 620 -43.79 -0.05 9.39
CA PRO A 620 -44.38 -0.73 8.25
C PRO A 620 -45.66 0.04 7.90
N LYS A 621 -45.78 0.54 6.67
CA LYS A 621 -47.09 0.91 6.13
C LYS A 621 -47.92 -0.37 6.11
N ASP A 622 -48.78 -0.53 7.11
CA ASP A 622 -49.71 -1.63 7.22
C ASP A 622 -50.53 -1.73 5.92
N ASN A 623 -50.26 -2.78 5.13
CA ASN A 623 -51.07 -3.15 3.98
C ASN A 623 -52.37 -3.86 4.37
N TYR A 624 -52.80 -3.77 5.64
CA TYR A 624 -54.10 -4.28 6.09
C TYR A 624 -55.20 -3.24 5.87
N SER A 625 -55.54 -3.02 4.61
CA SER A 625 -56.87 -2.58 4.22
C SER A 625 -57.85 -3.74 4.38
N LYS A 626 -58.80 -3.58 5.31
CA LYS A 626 -60.10 -4.28 5.55
C LYS A 626 -60.21 -4.55 7.06
N THR A 627 -61.22 -4.11 7.82
CA THR A 627 -62.63 -3.92 7.48
C THR A 627 -63.29 -3.08 8.57
N ARG A 628 -64.09 -2.09 8.16
CA ARG A 628 -65.00 -1.33 9.01
C ARG A 628 -66.02 -2.32 9.60
N ARG A 629 -65.94 -2.62 10.91
CA ARG A 629 -67.05 -3.25 11.65
C ARG A 629 -67.47 -2.35 12.81
N THR A 630 -68.64 -1.78 12.60
CA THR A 630 -69.52 -1.12 13.57
C THR A 630 -69.53 -1.80 14.94
N ARG A 631 -69.23 -1.04 15.99
CA ARG A 631 -69.79 -1.28 17.33
C ARG A 631 -70.37 0.03 17.85
N LYS A 632 -71.70 0.06 17.89
CA LYS A 632 -72.53 1.10 18.47
C LYS A 632 -72.96 0.62 19.88
N LYS A 633 -73.01 1.58 20.81
CA LYS A 633 -73.72 1.62 22.10
C LYS A 633 -73.07 0.97 23.34
N GLY A 634 -72.98 1.78 24.40
CA GLY A 634 -72.78 1.30 25.77
C GLY A 634 -72.33 2.34 26.81
N ASN A 635 -73.04 3.48 26.89
CA ASN A 635 -73.16 4.51 27.95
C ASN A 635 -72.10 4.82 29.05
N PRO A 636 -72.07 6.08 29.56
CA PRO A 636 -71.09 6.62 30.51
C PRO A 636 -71.59 6.70 31.97
N SER A 637 -70.67 6.58 32.92
CA SER A 637 -70.69 7.08 34.33
C SER A 637 -69.52 6.41 35.05
N GLY A 638 -68.61 7.02 35.80
CA GLY A 638 -68.59 8.31 36.46
C GLY A 638 -67.90 8.08 37.82
N LYS A 639 -66.64 8.54 37.95
CA LYS A 639 -65.93 9.07 39.13
C LYS A 639 -64.44 9.02 38.91
#